data_AF-A0A7S4CEA8-F1
#
_entry.id   AF-A0A7S4CEA8-F1
#
_cell.length_a   1.000
_cell.length_b   1.000
_cell.length_c   1.000
_cell.angle_alpha   90.00
_cell.angle_beta   90.00
_cell.angle_gamma   90.00
#
_symmetry.space_group_name_H-M   'P 1'
#
loop_
_entity.id
_entity.type
_entity.pdbx_description
1 polymer ?
#
loop_
_entity_poly.entity_id
_entity_poly.type
_entity_poly.pdbx_seq_one_letter_code
_entity_poly.pdbx_strand_id
1 'polypeptide(L)'
;MDSTGRLTLVPFDTTTASSRGSWDPHPLLTEQDRKRKAAQRIGTTYVYDWPETFEVCVKELWAQAIRRRSDVPGLDKACPKHTVQATEFVISEGALKAKPISDGNNDAGMVCWEFNVFLPTRYDLKTGTVVPKKIVVIANDISYQSGSFAIEEDKVFHAAAKWAETEGLPLIYLAANSGARIGMAQEVKDVYKVMFKDEDAPEKGFEYLYVDEADYQRLSARSLNAEPVPHPRTGATVYRLKDVIGAKEGLGVENLSGSGLIAGQMSACYATVPTLSLASGRSVGIGAYLNRLGRRVVQVTGAPMILTGAAALNKLLGKEVYTSNNQLGGTPVMSPNGVTHWEVNDDLEGCKCIIHWVDMMPEEFASDAKRVPALQEPHFQIIADPWDRDIHYCPVEGEISDPRFLITGYMKDGVLQRGLFDEDSWHETMSKWATTVVSGRAKLGGYPVGIICVETRTQEKILPADPADASSTASVRSQAGNVWFPDSARKTADSIQDFQKEGLPCFILANWRGFSGGQRDMFDEVLKFGASIVDNLREYDQPVFVYIPPFGDLRGGAWVVIDYNINPDCIEMYADETSHAGVLEPSGLIEVKYRDSEIVQTMHRLDPTCAALKKQMTGYNAQAKAEAQGKLKSREEALGPIYKSIATQLANLHDTPGRMLAKGSIQGIVQWQNARRFFFWRLRRRLHEFHVIRQLQQADPQVTQQEGRAQLQAWAPAGLEDAAFVKWCEENEGSVADKVKAIWAESKAKEWAETLAGPEGLAVLMKVLKTYRQNGGDLADVQKLLSESC
;
A
#
# COMPACT_ATOMS: atom_id res chain seq x y z
N MET A 1 51.49 -41.04 8.78
CA MET A 1 52.45 -41.41 7.71
C MET A 1 53.23 -42.58 8.24
N ASP A 2 53.20 -43.72 7.55
CA ASP A 2 53.90 -44.93 8.03
C ASP A 2 55.31 -45.05 7.45
N SER A 3 56.04 -46.10 7.86
CA SER A 3 57.43 -46.37 7.48
C SER A 3 57.67 -46.60 5.99
N THR A 4 56.63 -46.55 5.14
CA THR A 4 56.74 -46.59 3.68
C THR A 4 56.55 -45.22 3.02
N GLY A 5 56.37 -44.15 3.82
CA GLY A 5 56.17 -42.79 3.32
C GLY A 5 54.75 -42.52 2.81
N ARG A 6 53.78 -43.42 3.08
CA ARG A 6 52.39 -43.22 2.68
C ARG A 6 51.64 -42.35 3.69
N LEU A 7 51.08 -41.23 3.22
CA LEU A 7 50.21 -40.35 3.98
C LEU A 7 48.78 -40.87 3.97
N THR A 8 48.35 -41.47 5.07
CA THR A 8 46.95 -41.83 5.32
C THR A 8 46.28 -40.65 6.03
N LEU A 9 45.36 -39.96 5.36
CA LEU A 9 44.49 -38.95 5.98
C LEU A 9 43.38 -39.69 6.74
N VAL A 10 43.36 -39.53 8.06
CA VAL A 10 42.30 -40.06 8.92
C VAL A 10 41.21 -38.99 9.03
N PRO A 11 39.92 -39.31 8.83
CA PRO A 11 38.84 -38.35 9.03
C PRO A 11 38.85 -37.80 10.47
N PHE A 12 38.61 -36.51 10.59
CA PHE A 12 38.56 -35.82 11.88
C PHE A 12 37.29 -36.24 12.64
N ASP A 13 37.46 -36.91 13.79
CA ASP A 13 36.37 -37.34 14.66
C ASP A 13 35.84 -36.14 15.47
N THR A 14 34.59 -35.76 15.22
CA THR A 14 33.94 -34.57 15.80
C THR A 14 33.51 -34.74 17.26
N THR A 15 33.70 -35.93 17.85
CA THR A 15 33.22 -36.23 19.21
C THR A 15 34.10 -35.71 20.34
N THR A 16 35.30 -35.18 20.06
CA THR A 16 36.28 -34.75 21.10
C THR A 16 36.49 -33.22 21.20
N ALA A 17 35.67 -32.40 20.53
CA ALA A 17 35.90 -30.95 20.44
C ALA A 17 35.56 -30.15 21.72
N SER A 18 34.95 -30.75 22.75
CA SER A 18 34.51 -30.01 23.95
C SER A 18 35.62 -29.65 24.94
N SER A 19 36.89 -30.02 24.69
CA SER A 19 37.97 -29.86 25.68
C SER A 19 39.15 -28.97 25.26
N ARG A 20 39.04 -28.13 24.21
CA ARG A 20 40.12 -27.18 23.86
C ARG A 20 39.75 -25.75 24.27
N GLY A 21 40.48 -25.26 25.28
CA GLY A 21 40.36 -23.90 25.84
C GLY A 21 40.87 -22.78 24.93
N SER A 22 40.67 -21.56 25.43
CA SER A 22 40.66 -20.23 24.80
C SER A 22 41.87 -19.73 23.98
N TRP A 23 42.67 -20.58 23.33
CA TRP A 23 43.90 -20.17 22.63
C TRP A 23 44.09 -20.84 21.26
N ASP A 24 43.01 -21.04 20.49
CA ASP A 24 43.14 -21.42 19.08
C ASP A 24 43.31 -20.16 18.20
N PRO A 25 44.45 -19.95 17.50
CA PRO A 25 44.65 -18.80 16.62
C PRO A 25 43.76 -18.85 15.36
N HIS A 26 43.07 -19.96 15.10
CA HIS A 26 42.13 -20.13 13.99
C HIS A 26 40.81 -20.76 14.49
N PRO A 27 39.97 -20.00 15.23
CA PRO A 27 38.69 -20.52 15.70
C PRO A 27 37.86 -20.99 14.51
N LEU A 28 37.35 -22.23 14.60
CA LEU A 28 36.47 -22.79 13.60
C LEU A 28 35.18 -21.95 13.54
N LEU A 29 34.70 -21.64 12.32
CA LEU A 29 33.42 -20.95 12.12
C LEU A 29 32.31 -21.73 12.83
N THR A 30 31.58 -21.03 13.70
CA THR A 30 30.39 -21.56 14.37
C THR A 30 29.30 -21.90 13.34
N GLU A 31 28.29 -22.65 13.73
CA GLU A 31 27.15 -22.92 12.84
C GLU A 31 26.46 -21.63 12.40
N GLN A 32 26.27 -20.68 13.32
CA GLN A 32 25.72 -19.36 13.03
C GLN A 32 26.57 -18.59 12.02
N ASP A 33 27.90 -18.61 12.14
CA ASP A 33 28.78 -17.93 11.17
C ASP A 33 28.64 -18.51 9.76
N ARG A 34 28.41 -19.83 9.66
CA ARG A 34 28.15 -20.48 8.36
C ARG A 34 26.81 -20.06 7.78
N LYS A 35 25.76 -19.98 8.60
CA LYS A 35 24.42 -19.50 8.18
C LYS A 35 24.47 -18.04 7.75
N ARG A 36 25.15 -17.17 8.51
CA ARG A 36 25.45 -15.78 8.13
C ARG A 36 26.18 -15.69 6.80
N LYS A 37 27.25 -16.47 6.63
CA LYS A 37 28.01 -16.50 5.37
C LYS A 37 27.17 -16.99 4.19
N ALA A 38 26.22 -17.90 4.42
CA ALA A 38 25.29 -18.36 3.38
C ALA A 38 24.34 -17.24 2.94
N ALA A 39 23.77 -16.49 3.88
CA ALA A 39 22.94 -15.31 3.59
C ALA A 39 23.74 -14.21 2.85
N GLN A 40 24.95 -13.91 3.33
CA GLN A 40 25.83 -12.92 2.70
C GLN A 40 26.20 -13.24 1.25
N ARG A 41 26.39 -14.53 0.91
CA ARG A 41 26.65 -14.94 -0.49
C ARG A 41 25.50 -14.63 -1.43
N ILE A 42 24.27 -14.55 -0.91
CA ILE A 42 23.07 -14.22 -1.66
C ILE A 42 22.83 -12.70 -1.65
N GLY A 43 23.59 -11.96 -0.85
CA GLY A 43 23.48 -10.50 -0.72
C GLY A 43 22.40 -10.06 0.25
N THR A 44 22.08 -10.86 1.28
CA THR A 44 21.06 -10.52 2.28
C THR A 44 21.53 -10.78 3.72
N THR A 45 20.85 -10.17 4.66
CA THR A 45 21.02 -10.29 6.11
C THR A 45 20.53 -11.66 6.58
N TYR A 46 21.27 -12.28 7.51
CA TYR A 46 20.82 -13.52 8.11
C TYR A 46 19.57 -13.29 8.96
N VAL A 47 18.63 -14.23 8.90
CA VAL A 47 17.26 -14.05 9.41
C VAL A 47 17.20 -13.63 10.89
N TYR A 48 18.10 -14.14 11.74
CA TYR A 48 18.15 -13.79 13.17
C TYR A 48 18.93 -12.51 13.49
N ASP A 49 19.58 -11.88 12.50
CA ASP A 49 20.23 -10.58 12.69
C ASP A 49 19.24 -9.42 12.46
N TRP A 50 18.05 -9.67 11.89
CA TRP A 50 17.02 -8.63 11.67
C TRP A 50 16.56 -7.88 12.92
N PRO A 51 16.27 -8.51 14.08
CA PRO A 51 15.90 -7.78 15.28
C PRO A 51 16.94 -6.71 15.68
N GLU A 52 18.24 -7.04 15.59
CA GLU A 52 19.33 -6.11 15.89
C GLU A 52 19.45 -5.03 14.81
N THR A 53 19.26 -5.36 13.52
CA THR A 53 19.22 -4.37 12.44
C THR A 53 18.12 -3.32 12.68
N PHE A 54 16.94 -3.76 13.13
CA PHE A 54 15.85 -2.85 13.51
C PHE A 54 16.22 -2.00 14.74
N GLU A 55 16.78 -2.60 15.78
CA GLU A 55 17.26 -1.91 16.99
C GLU A 55 18.24 -0.77 16.64
N VAL A 56 19.21 -1.03 15.77
CA VAL A 56 20.21 -0.05 15.31
C VAL A 56 19.53 1.12 14.59
N CYS A 57 18.62 0.84 13.66
CA CYS A 57 17.89 1.88 12.93
C CYS A 57 17.05 2.76 13.86
N VAL A 58 16.34 2.17 14.82
CA VAL A 58 15.49 2.92 15.76
C VAL A 58 16.35 3.74 16.73
N LYS A 59 17.49 3.22 17.19
CA LYS A 59 18.46 3.99 17.99
C LYS A 59 18.99 5.21 17.24
N GLU A 60 19.24 5.09 15.94
CA GLU A 60 19.65 6.22 15.10
C GLU A 60 18.54 7.29 15.04
N LEU A 61 17.28 6.88 14.88
CA LEU A 61 16.13 7.80 14.90
C LEU A 61 16.00 8.54 16.25
N TRP A 62 16.19 7.83 17.37
CA TRP A 62 16.23 8.46 18.69
C TRP A 62 17.35 9.49 18.82
N ALA A 63 18.56 9.15 18.37
CA ALA A 63 19.69 10.07 18.40
C ALA A 63 19.43 11.33 17.56
N GLN A 64 18.78 11.19 16.40
CA GLN A 64 18.37 12.32 15.56
C GLN A 64 17.27 13.16 16.24
N ALA A 65 16.26 12.52 16.81
CA ALA A 65 15.16 13.19 17.51
C ALA A 65 15.65 14.00 18.71
N ILE A 66 16.50 13.41 19.56
CA ILE A 66 17.10 14.08 20.74
C ILE A 66 17.94 15.28 20.32
N ARG A 67 18.70 15.18 19.21
CA ARG A 67 19.48 16.31 18.68
C ARG A 67 18.60 17.44 18.15
N ARG A 68 17.53 17.11 17.42
CA ARG A 68 16.64 18.08 16.80
C ARG A 68 15.69 18.74 17.80
N ARG A 69 15.33 18.04 18.88
CA ARG A 69 14.32 18.45 19.85
C ARG A 69 14.85 18.42 21.29
N SER A 70 16.00 19.04 21.51
CA SER A 70 16.57 19.22 22.86
C SER A 70 15.74 20.14 23.76
N ASP A 71 14.79 20.87 23.18
CA ASP A 71 13.76 21.66 23.88
C ASP A 71 12.72 20.78 24.59
N VAL A 72 12.56 19.51 24.19
CA VAL A 72 11.54 18.61 24.75
C VAL A 72 12.01 18.02 26.08
N PRO A 73 11.36 18.33 27.21
CA PRO A 73 11.79 17.83 28.51
C PRO A 73 11.70 16.31 28.60
N GLY A 74 12.75 15.66 29.09
CA GLY A 74 12.76 14.23 29.41
C GLY A 74 12.90 13.28 28.21
N LEU A 75 12.97 13.80 26.97
CA LEU A 75 13.08 12.99 25.76
C LEU A 75 14.36 12.13 25.73
N ASP A 76 15.47 12.68 26.19
CA ASP A 76 16.76 11.99 26.31
C ASP A 76 16.70 10.79 27.26
N LYS A 77 15.93 10.92 28.35
CA LYS A 77 15.73 9.88 29.37
C LYS A 77 14.67 8.86 28.98
N ALA A 78 13.81 9.20 28.03
CA ALA A 78 12.71 8.35 27.57
C ALA A 78 13.16 7.25 26.59
N CYS A 79 14.33 7.42 25.95
CA CYS A 79 14.89 6.43 25.03
C CYS A 79 15.15 5.09 25.77
N PRO A 80 14.45 4.00 25.41
CA PRO A 80 14.66 2.70 26.05
C PRO A 80 16.06 2.14 25.78
N LYS A 81 16.58 1.28 26.68
CA LYS A 81 17.84 0.56 26.46
C LYS A 81 17.78 -0.37 25.24
N HIS A 82 16.61 -1.00 25.05
CA HIS A 82 16.24 -1.80 23.88
C HIS A 82 15.06 -1.11 23.21
N THR A 83 15.32 -0.46 22.08
CA THR A 83 14.33 0.30 21.30
C THR A 83 13.43 -0.61 20.46
N VAL A 84 13.79 -1.88 20.31
CA VAL A 84 13.05 -2.95 19.67
C VAL A 84 13.10 -4.17 20.58
N GLN A 85 11.93 -4.61 21.05
CA GLN A 85 11.79 -5.84 21.81
C GLN A 85 11.12 -6.88 20.94
N ALA A 86 11.87 -7.91 20.56
CA ALA A 86 11.42 -8.96 19.67
C ALA A 86 11.15 -10.26 20.45
N THR A 87 9.98 -10.85 20.20
CA THR A 87 9.58 -12.16 20.76
C THR A 87 9.35 -13.12 19.60
N GLU A 88 10.03 -14.28 19.60
CA GLU A 88 9.88 -15.29 18.53
C GLU A 88 8.64 -16.15 18.78
N PHE A 89 7.93 -16.50 17.72
CA PHE A 89 6.79 -17.41 17.78
C PHE A 89 7.06 -18.66 16.95
N VAL A 90 6.68 -19.82 17.50
CA VAL A 90 6.78 -21.12 16.82
C VAL A 90 5.47 -21.87 16.92
N ILE A 91 5.24 -22.77 15.97
CA ILE A 91 4.10 -23.69 16.03
C ILE A 91 4.44 -24.80 17.02
N SER A 92 3.66 -24.90 18.09
CA SER A 92 3.76 -25.95 19.10
C SER A 92 2.35 -26.43 19.42
N GLU A 93 2.12 -27.74 19.33
CA GLU A 93 0.80 -28.37 19.54
C GLU A 93 -0.31 -27.78 18.64
N GLY A 94 0.05 -27.37 17.42
CA GLY A 94 -0.87 -26.82 16.43
C GLY A 94 -1.25 -25.35 16.61
N ALA A 95 -0.65 -24.64 17.58
CA ALA A 95 -0.86 -23.22 17.82
C ALA A 95 0.45 -22.44 17.83
N LEU A 96 0.41 -21.15 17.50
CA LEU A 96 1.55 -20.25 17.70
C LEU A 96 1.76 -20.01 19.19
N LYS A 97 2.98 -20.26 19.67
CA LYS A 97 3.39 -20.00 21.04
C LYS A 97 4.65 -19.14 21.06
N ALA A 98 4.66 -18.15 21.95
CA ALA A 98 5.81 -17.30 22.19
C ALA A 98 6.96 -18.09 22.82
N LYS A 99 8.19 -17.79 22.40
CA LYS A 99 9.42 -18.25 23.02
C LYS A 99 10.50 -17.16 22.94
N PRO A 100 11.54 -17.21 23.78
CA PRO A 100 12.73 -16.38 23.59
C PRO A 100 13.37 -16.63 22.21
N ILE A 101 14.01 -15.60 21.65
CA ILE A 101 14.74 -15.69 20.38
C ILE A 101 15.77 -16.82 20.46
N SER A 102 15.72 -17.73 19.49
CA SER A 102 16.62 -18.87 19.40
C SER A 102 17.97 -18.49 18.78
N ASP A 103 18.98 -19.32 19.05
CA ASP A 103 20.33 -19.20 18.50
C ASP A 103 20.44 -19.62 17.02
N GLY A 104 19.39 -19.41 16.22
CA GLY A 104 19.36 -19.83 14.81
C GLY A 104 19.00 -21.29 14.58
N ASN A 105 18.34 -21.94 15.56
CA ASN A 105 17.90 -23.34 15.50
C ASN A 105 16.39 -23.43 15.26
N ASN A 106 15.95 -22.88 14.12
CA ASN A 106 14.57 -22.97 13.65
C ASN A 106 14.23 -24.37 13.13
N ASP A 107 13.02 -24.85 13.47
CA ASP A 107 12.50 -26.14 13.02
C ASP A 107 11.98 -26.13 11.55
N ALA A 108 11.69 -24.94 11.03
CA ALA A 108 11.25 -24.70 9.65
C ALA A 108 12.08 -23.58 9.01
N GLY A 109 12.14 -23.52 7.68
CA GLY A 109 12.80 -22.45 6.91
C GLY A 109 12.07 -21.09 6.95
N MET A 110 11.20 -20.88 7.93
CA MET A 110 10.40 -19.68 8.14
C MET A 110 10.41 -19.33 9.62
N VAL A 111 10.62 -18.06 9.94
CA VAL A 111 10.62 -17.53 11.32
C VAL A 111 9.61 -16.40 11.43
N CYS A 112 8.98 -16.26 12.58
CA CYS A 112 8.07 -15.15 12.85
C CYS A 112 8.28 -14.55 14.24
N TRP A 113 8.05 -13.24 14.36
CA TRP A 113 8.21 -12.49 15.61
C TRP A 113 7.08 -11.48 15.81
N GLU A 114 6.82 -11.16 17.07
CA GLU A 114 6.23 -9.88 17.47
C GLU A 114 7.37 -8.90 17.75
N PHE A 115 7.39 -7.75 17.10
CA PHE A 115 8.27 -6.64 17.47
C PHE A 115 7.46 -5.55 18.18
N ASN A 116 7.92 -5.15 19.36
CA ASN A 116 7.51 -3.93 20.03
C ASN A 116 8.55 -2.84 19.71
N VAL A 117 8.21 -1.93 18.81
CA VAL A 117 9.10 -0.88 18.28
C VAL A 117 8.84 0.45 18.97
N PHE A 118 9.78 0.93 19.77
CA PHE A 118 9.68 2.17 20.54
C PHE A 118 10.21 3.34 19.72
N LEU A 119 9.32 4.07 19.04
CA LEU A 119 9.68 5.21 18.19
C LEU A 119 9.68 6.54 18.97
N PRO A 120 10.61 7.47 18.67
CA PRO A 120 10.65 8.77 19.35
C PRO A 120 9.35 9.57 19.13
N THR A 121 8.78 9.51 17.94
CA THR A 121 7.48 10.09 17.56
C THR A 121 6.29 9.57 18.38
N ARG A 122 6.49 8.60 19.27
CA ARG A 122 5.51 8.06 20.22
C ARG A 122 5.84 8.38 21.68
N TYR A 123 6.68 9.39 21.92
CA TYR A 123 6.96 9.91 23.26
C TYR A 123 5.82 10.80 23.78
N ASP A 124 5.11 10.33 24.80
CA ASP A 124 4.00 11.07 25.41
C ASP A 124 4.53 12.06 26.44
N LEU A 125 4.30 13.35 26.19
CA LEU A 125 4.70 14.44 27.07
C LEU A 125 3.96 14.46 28.42
N LYS A 126 2.72 13.94 28.47
CA LYS A 126 1.91 13.94 29.69
C LYS A 126 2.40 12.89 30.67
N THR A 127 2.67 11.68 30.19
CA THR A 127 3.14 10.57 31.02
C THR A 127 4.66 10.51 31.14
N GLY A 128 5.39 11.11 30.19
CA GLY A 128 6.84 11.01 30.09
C GLY A 128 7.30 9.61 29.64
N THR A 129 6.44 8.84 28.98
CA THR A 129 6.70 7.46 28.55
C THR A 129 6.57 7.29 27.04
N VAL A 130 7.08 6.17 26.50
CA VAL A 130 6.99 5.83 25.07
C VAL A 130 6.12 4.60 24.91
N VAL A 131 5.09 4.70 24.08
CA VAL A 131 4.24 3.56 23.73
C VAL A 131 4.83 2.83 22.52
N PRO A 132 5.08 1.52 22.59
CA PRO A 132 5.62 0.78 21.46
C PRO A 132 4.57 0.57 20.37
N LYS A 133 5.05 0.50 19.13
CA LYS A 133 4.28 0.03 17.99
C LYS A 133 4.50 -1.47 17.82
N LYS A 134 3.42 -2.25 17.94
CA LYS A 134 3.43 -3.69 17.69
C LYS A 134 3.34 -3.98 16.19
N ILE A 135 4.21 -4.85 15.70
CA ILE A 135 4.17 -5.38 14.33
C ILE A 135 4.48 -6.88 14.34
N VAL A 136 3.90 -7.59 13.37
CA VAL A 136 4.23 -8.99 13.10
C VAL A 136 5.24 -9.05 11.97
N VAL A 137 6.36 -9.73 12.20
CA VAL A 137 7.43 -9.89 11.20
C VAL A 137 7.55 -11.35 10.83
N ILE A 138 7.47 -11.68 9.54
CA ILE A 138 7.71 -13.02 9.00
C ILE A 138 8.92 -12.97 8.08
N ALA A 139 9.83 -13.93 8.18
CA ALA A 139 11.04 -13.96 7.36
C ALA A 139 11.45 -15.37 6.95
N ASN A 140 11.94 -15.50 5.72
CA ASN A 140 12.55 -16.75 5.25
C ASN A 140 13.95 -16.92 5.86
N ASP A 141 14.28 -18.14 6.29
CA ASP A 141 15.68 -18.51 6.50
C ASP A 141 16.29 -19.02 5.19
N ILE A 142 16.96 -18.13 4.46
CA ILE A 142 17.62 -18.49 3.20
C ILE A 142 18.74 -19.54 3.37
N SER A 143 19.31 -19.66 4.58
CA SER A 143 20.32 -20.68 4.88
C SER A 143 19.72 -22.08 5.04
N TYR A 144 18.41 -22.14 5.35
CA TYR A 144 17.66 -23.38 5.48
C TYR A 144 17.05 -23.78 4.12
N GLN A 145 17.64 -24.80 3.47
CA GLN A 145 17.16 -25.33 2.19
C GLN A 145 16.87 -24.24 1.13
N SER A 146 17.76 -23.24 1.05
CA SER A 146 17.65 -22.09 0.14
C SER A 146 16.38 -21.24 0.34
N GLY A 147 15.78 -21.26 1.53
CA GLY A 147 14.52 -20.56 1.84
C GLY A 147 13.35 -21.05 0.98
N SER A 148 13.31 -22.34 0.63
CA SER A 148 12.22 -22.90 -0.18
C SER A 148 10.97 -23.15 0.68
N PHE A 149 9.80 -22.85 0.10
CA PHE A 149 8.49 -23.07 0.73
C PHE A 149 8.07 -24.53 0.62
N ALA A 150 7.87 -25.18 1.75
CA ALA A 150 7.12 -26.43 1.85
C ALA A 150 6.07 -26.31 2.96
N ILE A 151 5.37 -27.42 3.21
CA ILE A 151 4.22 -27.48 4.12
C ILE A 151 4.49 -26.82 5.48
N GLU A 152 5.65 -27.07 6.10
CA GLU A 152 5.96 -26.51 7.42
C GLU A 152 6.21 -25.00 7.37
N GLU A 153 6.92 -24.50 6.36
CA GLU A 153 7.09 -23.06 6.14
C GLU A 153 5.76 -22.36 5.84
N ASP A 154 4.89 -23.01 5.04
CA ASP A 154 3.56 -22.52 4.69
C ASP A 154 2.67 -22.43 5.94
N LYS A 155 2.73 -23.43 6.83
CA LYS A 155 2.01 -23.42 8.12
C LYS A 155 2.45 -22.25 9.01
N VAL A 156 3.76 -22.01 9.15
CA VAL A 156 4.28 -20.90 9.96
C VAL A 156 3.83 -19.55 9.39
N PHE A 157 3.98 -19.36 8.07
CA PHE A 157 3.55 -18.13 7.41
C PHE A 157 2.05 -17.91 7.57
N HIS A 158 1.23 -18.93 7.29
CA HIS A 158 -0.23 -18.84 7.40
C HIS A 158 -0.65 -18.48 8.82
N ALA A 159 -0.13 -19.18 9.83
CA ALA A 159 -0.48 -18.95 11.22
C ALA A 159 -0.10 -17.52 11.66
N ALA A 160 1.09 -17.04 11.31
CA ALA A 160 1.55 -15.71 11.69
C ALA A 160 0.77 -14.60 10.98
N ALA A 161 0.49 -14.77 9.69
CA ALA A 161 -0.32 -13.83 8.93
C ALA A 161 -1.78 -13.78 9.42
N LYS A 162 -2.36 -14.95 9.76
CA LYS A 162 -3.70 -15.04 10.35
C LYS A 162 -3.77 -14.41 11.73
N TRP A 163 -2.72 -14.58 12.53
CA TRP A 163 -2.59 -13.94 13.83
C TRP A 163 -2.51 -12.41 13.69
N ALA A 164 -1.68 -11.89 12.78
CA ALA A 164 -1.61 -10.46 12.48
C ALA A 164 -2.97 -9.88 12.06
N GLU A 165 -3.70 -10.59 11.18
CA GLU A 165 -5.06 -10.22 10.79
C GLU A 165 -6.03 -10.19 11.97
N THR A 166 -5.98 -11.19 12.84
CA THR A 166 -6.91 -11.34 13.98
C THR A 166 -6.68 -10.27 15.05
N GLU A 167 -5.41 -9.96 15.34
CA GLU A 167 -5.02 -8.93 16.31
C GLU A 167 -5.03 -7.51 15.73
N GLY A 168 -5.24 -7.35 14.42
CA GLY A 168 -5.24 -6.02 13.80
C GLY A 168 -3.86 -5.38 13.70
N LEU A 169 -2.80 -6.19 13.59
CA LEU A 169 -1.41 -5.74 13.61
C LEU A 169 -0.82 -5.61 12.18
N PRO A 170 0.02 -4.60 11.91
CA PRO A 170 0.76 -4.52 10.67
C PRO A 170 1.65 -5.76 10.45
N LEU A 171 1.60 -6.30 9.24
CA LEU A 171 2.35 -7.47 8.82
C LEU A 171 3.52 -7.07 7.92
N ILE A 172 4.75 -7.37 8.35
CA ILE A 172 5.99 -7.18 7.59
C ILE A 172 6.52 -8.53 7.12
N TYR A 173 6.74 -8.69 5.81
CA TYR A 173 7.35 -9.88 5.24
C TYR A 173 8.75 -9.59 4.69
N LEU A 174 9.77 -10.23 5.25
CA LEU A 174 11.17 -10.12 4.82
C LEU A 174 11.49 -11.30 3.87
N ALA A 175 11.45 -11.02 2.57
CA ALA A 175 11.45 -12.01 1.51
C ALA A 175 12.87 -12.32 1.00
N ALA A 176 13.30 -13.57 1.22
CA ALA A 176 14.50 -14.15 0.66
C ALA A 176 14.31 -15.67 0.46
N ASN A 177 13.83 -16.08 -0.71
CA ASN A 177 13.35 -17.44 -0.95
C ASN A 177 13.71 -17.97 -2.35
N SER A 178 13.46 -19.26 -2.57
CA SER A 178 13.66 -19.92 -3.87
C SER A 178 12.37 -20.53 -4.44
N GLY A 179 11.21 -20.04 -4.01
CA GLY A 179 9.90 -20.56 -4.40
C GLY A 179 9.52 -21.87 -3.71
N ALA A 180 8.54 -22.59 -4.28
CA ALA A 180 8.10 -23.87 -3.74
C ALA A 180 9.22 -24.92 -3.84
N ARG A 181 9.35 -25.73 -2.79
CA ARG A 181 10.32 -26.82 -2.74
C ARG A 181 9.98 -27.87 -3.79
N ILE A 182 11.01 -28.39 -4.43
CA ILE A 182 10.91 -29.47 -5.41
C ILE A 182 11.76 -30.65 -4.94
N GLY A 183 11.25 -31.86 -5.12
CA GLY A 183 11.92 -33.09 -4.72
C GLY A 183 11.54 -34.27 -5.58
N MET A 184 12.27 -35.38 -5.40
CA MET A 184 11.92 -36.68 -5.97
C MET A 184 12.09 -37.74 -4.89
N ALA A 185 11.33 -38.84 -4.99
CA ALA A 185 11.43 -39.97 -4.08
C ALA A 185 12.76 -40.72 -4.30
N GLN A 186 13.77 -40.40 -3.49
CA GLN A 186 15.11 -40.96 -3.64
C GLN A 186 15.10 -42.48 -3.46
N GLU A 187 14.29 -42.99 -2.54
CA GLU A 187 14.16 -44.41 -2.27
C GLU A 187 13.60 -45.21 -3.46
N VAL A 188 12.83 -44.57 -4.34
CA VAL A 188 12.35 -45.18 -5.59
C VAL A 188 13.39 -45.02 -6.69
N LYS A 189 14.04 -43.86 -6.77
CA LYS A 189 15.12 -43.57 -7.72
C LYS A 189 16.28 -44.57 -7.59
N ASP A 190 16.56 -45.04 -6.38
CA ASP A 190 17.65 -45.98 -6.11
C ASP A 190 17.38 -47.41 -6.59
N VAL A 191 16.11 -47.79 -6.85
CA VAL A 191 15.74 -49.19 -7.12
C VAL A 191 14.90 -49.44 -8.37
N TYR A 192 14.35 -48.39 -9.01
CA TYR A 192 13.58 -48.61 -10.23
C TYR A 192 14.44 -49.26 -11.33
N LYS A 193 13.78 -50.09 -12.12
CA LYS A 193 14.35 -50.76 -13.28
C LYS A 193 13.59 -50.35 -14.54
N VAL A 194 14.21 -50.59 -15.69
CA VAL A 194 13.68 -50.22 -17.00
C VAL A 194 13.37 -51.48 -17.78
N MET A 195 12.17 -51.58 -18.33
CA MET A 195 11.84 -52.60 -19.32
C MET A 195 12.17 -52.05 -20.70
N PHE A 196 13.30 -52.45 -21.30
CA PHE A 196 13.67 -51.99 -22.64
C PHE A 196 12.84 -52.70 -23.71
N LYS A 197 12.59 -52.03 -24.85
CA LYS A 197 11.98 -52.69 -26.02
C LYS A 197 12.88 -53.80 -26.56
N ASP A 198 14.19 -53.58 -26.46
CA ASP A 198 15.25 -54.51 -26.83
C ASP A 198 16.39 -54.36 -25.81
N GLU A 199 16.54 -55.33 -24.91
CA GLU A 199 17.60 -55.33 -23.87
C GLU A 199 19.01 -55.30 -24.48
N ASP A 200 19.16 -55.83 -25.70
CA ASP A 200 20.43 -55.86 -26.40
C ASP A 200 20.68 -54.55 -27.20
N ALA A 201 19.68 -53.66 -27.28
CA ALA A 201 19.76 -52.34 -27.92
C ALA A 201 18.93 -51.26 -27.18
N PRO A 202 19.33 -50.82 -25.96
CA PRO A 202 18.59 -49.89 -25.11
C PRO A 202 18.25 -48.53 -25.74
N GLU A 203 19.04 -48.08 -26.72
CA GLU A 203 18.83 -46.84 -27.47
C GLU A 203 17.54 -46.85 -28.31
N LYS A 204 16.97 -48.03 -28.59
CA LYS A 204 15.66 -48.16 -29.24
C LYS A 204 14.50 -47.75 -28.33
N GLY A 205 14.79 -47.47 -27.05
CA GLY A 205 13.85 -46.98 -26.06
C GLY A 205 13.31 -48.07 -25.13
N PHE A 206 12.42 -47.65 -24.23
CA PHE A 206 11.84 -48.49 -23.19
C PHE A 206 10.30 -48.54 -23.28
N GLU A 207 9.71 -49.53 -22.63
CA GLU A 207 8.26 -49.71 -22.52
C GLU A 207 7.71 -49.11 -21.22
N TYR A 208 8.32 -49.44 -20.08
CA TYR A 208 7.89 -48.96 -18.77
C TYR A 208 9.00 -49.06 -17.71
N LEU A 209 8.77 -48.42 -16.57
CA LEU A 209 9.60 -48.58 -15.37
C LEU A 209 8.94 -49.58 -14.43
N TYR A 210 9.74 -50.38 -13.73
CA TYR A 210 9.24 -51.39 -12.79
C TYR A 210 10.14 -51.54 -11.57
N VAL A 211 9.65 -52.24 -10.56
CA VAL A 211 10.46 -52.74 -9.42
C VAL A 211 10.22 -54.24 -9.25
N ASP A 212 11.15 -54.93 -8.61
CA ASP A 212 10.97 -56.35 -8.29
C ASP A 212 9.97 -56.52 -7.14
N GLU A 213 9.47 -57.74 -6.93
CA GLU A 213 8.60 -58.11 -5.81
C GLU A 213 9.15 -57.66 -4.45
N ALA A 214 10.44 -57.88 -4.17
CA ALA A 214 11.04 -57.51 -2.90
C ALA A 214 11.02 -55.99 -2.64
N ASP A 215 11.31 -55.19 -3.67
CA ASP A 215 11.28 -53.73 -3.57
C ASP A 215 9.85 -53.19 -3.55
N TYR A 216 8.92 -53.82 -4.29
CA TYR A 216 7.51 -53.50 -4.21
C TYR A 216 6.96 -53.73 -2.81
N GLN A 217 7.24 -54.87 -2.17
CA GLN A 217 6.79 -55.14 -0.80
C GLN A 217 7.37 -54.13 0.20
N ARG A 218 8.60 -53.66 -0.03
CA ARG A 218 9.25 -52.64 0.81
C ARG A 218 8.65 -51.23 0.64
N LEU A 219 8.24 -50.85 -0.57
CA LEU A 219 7.89 -49.47 -0.93
C LEU A 219 6.38 -49.21 -1.11
N SER A 220 5.58 -50.23 -1.43
CA SER A 220 4.15 -50.11 -1.80
C SER A 220 3.27 -49.49 -0.73
N ALA A 221 3.65 -49.55 0.55
CA ALA A 221 2.87 -48.99 1.63
C ALA A 221 2.85 -47.45 1.67
N ARG A 222 3.90 -46.79 1.12
CA ARG A 222 4.08 -45.33 1.29
C ARG A 222 4.70 -44.59 0.10
N SER A 223 5.47 -45.27 -0.76
CA SER A 223 6.33 -44.59 -1.74
C SER A 223 5.88 -44.73 -3.19
N LEU A 224 5.08 -45.73 -3.54
CA LEU A 224 4.66 -45.95 -4.93
C LEU A 224 3.38 -46.77 -5.06
N ASN A 225 2.68 -46.56 -6.18
CA ASN A 225 1.66 -47.47 -6.69
C ASN A 225 2.22 -48.19 -7.92
N ALA A 226 2.05 -49.50 -7.98
CA ALA A 226 2.48 -50.30 -9.12
C ALA A 226 1.53 -51.48 -9.33
N GLU A 227 1.54 -52.07 -10.52
CA GLU A 227 0.75 -53.25 -10.85
C GLU A 227 1.62 -54.44 -11.26
N PRO A 228 1.24 -55.68 -10.89
CA PRO A 228 1.99 -56.87 -11.26
C PRO A 228 1.82 -57.15 -12.76
N VAL A 229 2.94 -57.39 -13.44
CA VAL A 229 3.01 -57.82 -14.85
C VAL A 229 4.09 -58.90 -15.01
N PRO A 230 3.91 -59.89 -15.89
CA PRO A 230 4.94 -60.89 -16.15
C PRO A 230 6.08 -60.29 -16.98
N HIS A 231 7.33 -60.52 -16.57
CA HIS A 231 8.51 -60.08 -17.31
C HIS A 231 8.63 -60.86 -18.63
N PRO A 232 8.77 -60.21 -19.79
CA PRO A 232 8.71 -60.87 -21.11
C PRO A 232 9.74 -61.99 -21.33
N ARG A 233 10.98 -61.80 -20.84
CA ARG A 233 12.07 -62.79 -20.96
C ARG A 233 12.06 -63.88 -19.86
N THR A 234 11.81 -63.52 -18.61
CA THR A 234 11.98 -64.44 -17.46
C THR A 234 10.68 -65.05 -16.97
N GLY A 235 9.53 -64.49 -17.34
CA GLY A 235 8.20 -64.87 -16.83
C GLY A 235 7.96 -64.51 -15.36
N ALA A 236 8.95 -63.94 -14.66
CA ALA A 236 8.82 -63.53 -13.27
C ALA A 236 7.84 -62.37 -13.13
N THR A 237 7.10 -62.31 -12.02
CA THR A 237 6.22 -61.17 -11.74
C THR A 237 7.08 -59.96 -11.37
N VAL A 238 6.89 -58.86 -12.09
CA VAL A 238 7.50 -57.56 -11.81
C VAL A 238 6.40 -56.52 -11.64
N TYR A 239 6.69 -55.43 -10.92
CA TYR A 239 5.70 -54.43 -10.58
C TYR A 239 5.92 -53.18 -11.40
N ARG A 240 5.12 -53.01 -12.45
CA ARG A 240 5.14 -51.84 -13.32
C ARG A 240 4.67 -50.61 -12.54
N LEU A 241 5.52 -49.58 -12.45
CA LEU A 241 5.22 -48.35 -11.74
C LEU A 241 4.06 -47.59 -12.41
N LYS A 242 3.06 -47.20 -11.62
CA LYS A 242 1.97 -46.30 -12.02
C LYS A 242 2.19 -44.90 -11.47
N ASP A 243 2.42 -44.82 -10.16
CA ASP A 243 2.58 -43.55 -9.45
C ASP A 243 3.78 -43.64 -8.50
N VAL A 244 4.49 -42.52 -8.36
CA VAL A 244 5.55 -42.35 -7.35
C VAL A 244 5.06 -41.31 -6.35
N ILE A 245 4.84 -41.74 -5.11
CA ILE A 245 4.29 -40.92 -4.02
C ILE A 245 5.45 -40.34 -3.19
N GLY A 246 6.40 -41.20 -2.81
CA GLY A 246 7.50 -40.87 -1.91
C GLY A 246 7.14 -40.95 -0.42
N ALA A 247 8.08 -41.44 0.40
CA ALA A 247 7.89 -41.58 1.84
C ALA A 247 8.02 -40.26 2.60
N LYS A 248 8.66 -39.25 1.99
CA LYS A 248 8.83 -37.91 2.54
C LYS A 248 7.85 -36.97 1.87
N GLU A 249 7.25 -36.08 2.66
CA GLU A 249 6.46 -34.96 2.13
C GLU A 249 7.36 -33.86 1.54
N GLY A 250 6.75 -32.96 0.79
CA GLY A 250 7.38 -31.75 0.29
C GLY A 250 8.15 -31.95 -1.01
N LEU A 251 7.72 -32.91 -1.84
CA LEU A 251 8.29 -33.24 -3.13
C LEU A 251 7.64 -32.45 -4.28
N GLY A 252 6.32 -32.23 -4.22
CA GLY A 252 5.58 -31.68 -5.35
C GLY A 252 4.31 -30.92 -5.00
N VAL A 253 3.14 -31.48 -5.37
CA VAL A 253 1.83 -30.80 -5.38
C VAL A 253 1.35 -30.34 -4.01
N GLU A 254 1.79 -31.01 -2.95
CA GLU A 254 1.52 -30.65 -1.57
C GLU A 254 2.12 -29.27 -1.22
N ASN A 255 3.29 -28.92 -1.76
CA ASN A 255 3.89 -27.59 -1.60
C ASN A 255 3.13 -26.53 -2.39
N LEU A 256 2.55 -26.89 -3.55
CA LEU A 256 1.71 -25.96 -4.32
C LEU A 256 0.40 -25.68 -3.59
N SER A 257 -0.19 -26.70 -2.95
CA SER A 257 -1.39 -26.53 -2.13
C SER A 257 -1.12 -25.61 -0.93
N GLY A 258 0.01 -25.79 -0.24
CA GLY A 258 0.44 -24.89 0.85
C GLY A 258 0.75 -23.47 0.37
N SER A 259 1.40 -23.33 -0.80
CA SER A 259 1.61 -22.04 -1.46
C SER A 259 0.28 -21.31 -1.75
N GLY A 260 -0.75 -22.04 -2.20
CA GLY A 260 -2.09 -21.48 -2.43
C GLY A 260 -2.76 -20.98 -1.14
N LEU A 261 -2.59 -21.71 -0.04
CA LEU A 261 -3.10 -21.32 1.28
C LEU A 261 -2.52 -19.96 1.73
N ILE A 262 -1.20 -19.80 1.67
CA ILE A 262 -0.55 -18.56 2.10
C ILE A 262 -0.77 -17.39 1.14
N ALA A 263 -0.94 -17.66 -0.16
CA ALA A 263 -1.36 -16.64 -1.12
C ALA A 263 -2.74 -16.07 -0.76
N GLY A 264 -3.70 -16.96 -0.47
CA GLY A 264 -5.04 -16.56 -0.01
C GLY A 264 -4.98 -15.73 1.28
N GLN A 265 -4.18 -16.18 2.25
CA GLN A 265 -4.04 -15.48 3.52
C GLN A 265 -3.37 -14.11 3.39
N MET A 266 -2.31 -13.96 2.58
CA MET A 266 -1.67 -12.65 2.34
C MET A 266 -2.63 -11.66 1.65
N SER A 267 -3.44 -12.17 0.71
CA SER A 267 -4.51 -11.38 0.07
C SER A 267 -5.57 -10.92 1.08
N ALA A 268 -5.96 -11.79 2.02
CA ALA A 268 -6.88 -11.44 3.09
C ALA A 268 -6.26 -10.37 4.02
N CYS A 269 -5.00 -10.55 4.44
CA CYS A 269 -4.28 -9.58 5.25
C CYS A 269 -4.24 -8.19 4.60
N TYR A 270 -3.95 -8.06 3.30
CA TYR A 270 -3.97 -6.75 2.63
C TYR A 270 -5.33 -6.03 2.74
N ALA A 271 -6.42 -6.79 2.71
CA ALA A 271 -7.77 -6.23 2.80
C ALA A 271 -8.11 -5.72 4.20
N THR A 272 -7.50 -6.30 5.25
CA THR A 272 -7.86 -6.09 6.66
C THR A 272 -6.83 -5.28 7.44
N VAL A 273 -5.54 -5.59 7.32
CA VAL A 273 -4.42 -4.96 8.05
C VAL A 273 -3.36 -4.39 7.09
N PRO A 274 -2.50 -3.46 7.54
CA PRO A 274 -1.39 -3.00 6.72
C PRO A 274 -0.39 -4.12 6.47
N THR A 275 0.01 -4.26 5.22
CA THR A 275 0.99 -5.26 4.78
C THR A 275 2.14 -4.57 4.05
N LEU A 276 3.38 -4.93 4.34
CA LEU A 276 4.55 -4.46 3.59
C LEU A 276 5.56 -5.59 3.44
N SER A 277 6.17 -5.70 2.26
CA SER A 277 7.23 -6.69 1.99
C SER A 277 8.55 -6.01 1.68
N LEU A 278 9.65 -6.55 2.20
CA LEU A 278 11.01 -6.22 1.81
C LEU A 278 11.59 -7.38 1.02
N ALA A 279 11.84 -7.19 -0.27
CA ALA A 279 12.65 -8.10 -1.06
C ALA A 279 14.13 -7.84 -0.78
N SER A 280 14.66 -8.50 0.26
CA SER A 280 16.04 -8.40 0.73
C SER A 280 17.00 -9.29 -0.06
N GLY A 281 16.49 -10.41 -0.58
CA GLY A 281 17.20 -11.31 -1.48
C GLY A 281 16.32 -11.69 -2.67
N ARG A 282 16.76 -12.69 -3.45
CA ARG A 282 15.90 -13.23 -4.51
C ARG A 282 14.55 -13.69 -3.93
N SER A 283 13.46 -13.39 -4.64
CA SER A 283 12.11 -13.85 -4.30
C SER A 283 11.51 -14.50 -5.55
N VAL A 284 11.15 -15.78 -5.47
CA VAL A 284 10.87 -16.62 -6.65
C VAL A 284 9.49 -17.26 -6.54
N GLY A 285 8.73 -17.29 -7.64
CA GLY A 285 7.45 -17.99 -7.72
C GLY A 285 6.45 -17.49 -6.67
N ILE A 286 6.04 -18.37 -5.75
CA ILE A 286 5.12 -18.00 -4.66
C ILE A 286 5.64 -16.82 -3.83
N GLY A 287 6.95 -16.74 -3.55
CA GLY A 287 7.52 -15.62 -2.80
C GLY A 287 7.34 -14.27 -3.52
N ALA A 288 7.47 -14.26 -4.84
CA ALA A 288 7.23 -13.07 -5.66
C ALA A 288 5.75 -12.68 -5.65
N TYR A 289 4.84 -13.66 -5.66
CA TYR A 289 3.40 -13.40 -5.51
C TYR A 289 3.04 -12.87 -4.13
N LEU A 290 3.61 -13.38 -3.03
CA LEU A 290 3.37 -12.85 -1.69
C LEU A 290 3.75 -11.37 -1.59
N ASN A 291 4.89 -10.98 -2.18
CA ASN A 291 5.29 -9.57 -2.27
C ASN A 291 4.20 -8.74 -2.98
N ARG A 292 3.71 -9.19 -4.14
CA ARG A 292 2.68 -8.46 -4.88
C ARG A 292 1.32 -8.48 -4.19
N LEU A 293 0.92 -9.58 -3.57
CA LEU A 293 -0.34 -9.71 -2.84
C LEU A 293 -0.35 -8.81 -1.59
N GLY A 294 0.81 -8.64 -0.95
CA GLY A 294 1.03 -7.64 0.10
C GLY A 294 1.05 -6.18 -0.38
N ARG A 295 1.05 -5.96 -1.70
CA ARG A 295 1.08 -4.69 -2.43
C ARG A 295 2.31 -3.83 -2.22
N ARG A 296 2.57 -3.35 -1.02
CA ARG A 296 3.64 -2.40 -0.71
C ARG A 296 4.97 -3.13 -0.65
N VAL A 297 5.85 -2.83 -1.60
CA VAL A 297 7.14 -3.52 -1.74
C VAL A 297 8.30 -2.54 -1.65
N VAL A 298 9.20 -2.82 -0.73
CA VAL A 298 10.57 -2.28 -0.71
C VAL A 298 11.46 -3.30 -1.40
N GLN A 299 12.22 -2.91 -2.41
CA GLN A 299 13.12 -3.81 -3.13
C GLN A 299 14.57 -3.33 -3.00
N VAL A 300 15.43 -4.23 -2.53
CA VAL A 300 16.86 -4.00 -2.48
C VAL A 300 17.45 -4.14 -3.89
N THR A 301 18.37 -3.24 -4.23
CA THR A 301 19.08 -3.28 -5.51
C THR A 301 19.84 -4.59 -5.64
N GLY A 302 19.56 -5.35 -6.72
CA GLY A 302 20.16 -6.66 -6.94
C GLY A 302 19.39 -7.85 -6.34
N ALA A 303 18.25 -7.62 -5.69
CA ALA A 303 17.32 -8.64 -5.18
C ALA A 303 16.16 -8.86 -6.17
N PRO A 304 16.25 -9.84 -7.10
CA PRO A 304 15.24 -10.00 -8.14
C PRO A 304 13.97 -10.68 -7.63
N MET A 305 12.81 -10.15 -8.05
CA MET A 305 11.51 -10.81 -7.92
C MET A 305 11.14 -11.49 -9.25
N ILE A 306 11.17 -12.83 -9.32
CA ILE A 306 11.00 -13.55 -10.59
C ILE A 306 9.95 -14.67 -10.49
N LEU A 307 9.27 -14.95 -11.58
CA LEU A 307 8.39 -16.11 -11.69
C LEU A 307 9.16 -17.36 -12.13
N THR A 308 10.06 -17.18 -13.10
CA THR A 308 10.88 -18.26 -13.67
C THR A 308 12.32 -17.77 -13.79
N GLY A 309 13.29 -18.62 -13.42
CA GLY A 309 14.71 -18.28 -13.53
C GLY A 309 15.18 -18.13 -14.99
N ALA A 310 16.12 -17.21 -15.23
CA ALA A 310 16.65 -16.91 -16.57
C ALA A 310 17.16 -18.16 -17.30
N ALA A 311 17.89 -19.04 -16.60
CA ALA A 311 18.39 -20.28 -17.17
C ALA A 311 17.28 -21.24 -17.65
N ALA A 312 16.16 -21.30 -16.91
CA ALA A 312 15.02 -22.13 -17.31
C ALA A 312 14.30 -21.55 -18.54
N LEU A 313 14.19 -20.21 -18.64
CA LEU A 313 13.65 -19.54 -19.81
C LEU A 313 14.51 -19.75 -21.06
N ASN A 314 15.83 -19.64 -20.93
CA ASN A 314 16.75 -19.90 -22.04
C ASN A 314 16.63 -21.35 -22.55
N LYS A 315 16.51 -22.31 -21.63
CA LYS A 315 16.29 -23.72 -21.99
C LYS A 315 14.96 -23.93 -22.72
N LEU A 316 13.90 -23.23 -22.30
CA LEU A 316 12.59 -23.29 -22.96
C LEU A 316 12.62 -22.67 -24.36
N LEU A 317 13.32 -21.54 -24.52
CA LEU A 317 13.44 -20.82 -25.80
C LEU A 317 14.44 -21.49 -26.77
N GLY A 318 15.29 -22.39 -26.27
CA GLY A 318 16.34 -23.05 -27.05
C GLY A 318 17.52 -22.13 -27.43
N LYS A 319 17.58 -20.91 -26.86
CA LYS A 319 18.62 -19.91 -27.08
C LYS A 319 18.90 -19.12 -25.81
N GLU A 320 20.13 -18.63 -25.66
CA GLU A 320 20.54 -17.79 -24.52
C GLU A 320 20.06 -16.34 -24.70
N VAL A 321 18.83 -16.06 -24.27
CA VAL A 321 18.21 -14.72 -24.37
C VAL A 321 18.52 -13.86 -23.14
N TYR A 322 18.34 -14.43 -21.95
CA TYR A 322 18.45 -13.73 -20.69
C TYR A 322 19.76 -14.08 -19.98
N THR A 323 20.51 -13.07 -19.54
CA THR A 323 21.85 -13.26 -18.95
C THR A 323 21.80 -13.31 -17.42
N SER A 324 20.75 -12.78 -16.79
CA SER A 324 20.62 -12.76 -15.33
C SER A 324 19.15 -12.72 -14.88
N ASN A 325 18.89 -13.14 -13.65
CA ASN A 325 17.57 -12.97 -13.04
C ASN A 325 17.23 -11.49 -12.80
N ASN A 326 18.23 -10.62 -12.59
CA ASN A 326 18.02 -9.18 -12.43
C ASN A 326 17.51 -8.51 -13.71
N GLN A 327 17.84 -9.05 -14.90
CA GLN A 327 17.29 -8.59 -16.17
C GLN A 327 15.76 -8.77 -16.26
N LEU A 328 15.20 -9.73 -15.51
CA LEU A 328 13.77 -10.07 -15.53
C LEU A 328 13.01 -9.50 -14.34
N GLY A 329 13.64 -9.49 -13.16
CA GLY A 329 12.97 -9.20 -11.90
C GLY A 329 13.66 -8.17 -11.01
N GLY A 330 14.77 -7.58 -11.47
CA GLY A 330 15.48 -6.54 -10.72
C GLY A 330 14.71 -5.22 -10.67
N THR A 331 15.25 -4.27 -9.90
CA THR A 331 14.68 -2.92 -9.77
C THR A 331 14.51 -2.18 -11.10
N PRO A 332 15.35 -2.37 -12.15
CA PRO A 332 15.12 -1.74 -13.45
C PRO A 332 13.84 -2.22 -14.17
N VAL A 333 13.25 -3.34 -13.74
CA VAL A 333 11.98 -3.86 -14.27
C VAL A 333 10.83 -3.53 -13.34
N MET A 334 11.00 -3.78 -12.04
CA MET A 334 9.91 -3.71 -11.04
C MET A 334 9.62 -2.30 -10.54
N SER A 335 10.60 -1.40 -10.51
CA SER A 335 10.37 0.00 -10.15
C SER A 335 9.62 0.76 -11.25
N PRO A 336 9.97 0.65 -12.54
CA PRO A 336 9.27 1.36 -13.62
C PRO A 336 7.90 0.80 -14.00
N ASN A 337 7.49 -0.35 -13.45
CA ASN A 337 6.16 -0.94 -13.68
C ASN A 337 5.22 -0.83 -12.46
N GLY A 338 5.69 -0.26 -11.34
CA GLY A 338 4.88 -0.03 -10.14
C GLY A 338 4.72 -1.22 -9.20
N VAL A 339 5.42 -2.35 -9.43
CA VAL A 339 5.46 -3.46 -8.46
C VAL A 339 6.26 -3.06 -7.22
N THR A 340 7.36 -2.32 -7.40
CA THR A 340 8.20 -1.81 -6.32
C THR A 340 7.79 -0.38 -5.97
N HIS A 341 7.40 -0.17 -4.71
CA HIS A 341 7.07 1.15 -4.18
C HIS A 341 8.33 1.95 -3.84
N TRP A 342 9.31 1.29 -3.23
CA TRP A 342 10.58 1.90 -2.81
C TRP A 342 11.77 1.05 -3.23
N GLU A 343 12.75 1.69 -3.82
CA GLU A 343 14.03 1.08 -4.18
C GLU A 343 15.08 1.54 -3.17
N VAL A 344 15.82 0.59 -2.61
CA VAL A 344 16.86 0.83 -1.61
C VAL A 344 18.16 0.16 -2.03
N ASN A 345 19.29 0.64 -1.51
CA ASN A 345 20.60 0.12 -1.89
C ASN A 345 20.97 -1.16 -1.12
N ASP A 346 20.50 -1.28 0.12
CA ASP A 346 20.81 -2.40 1.00
C ASP A 346 19.69 -2.68 2.03
N ASP A 347 19.87 -3.75 2.79
CA ASP A 347 18.93 -4.21 3.82
C ASP A 347 18.76 -3.20 4.97
N LEU A 348 19.77 -2.38 5.27
CA LEU A 348 19.71 -1.39 6.34
C LEU A 348 18.83 -0.21 5.91
N GLU A 349 18.99 0.30 4.69
CA GLU A 349 18.08 1.28 4.09
C GLU A 349 16.66 0.70 3.96
N GLY A 350 16.52 -0.58 3.61
CA GLY A 350 15.24 -1.28 3.61
C GLY A 350 14.56 -1.27 4.98
N CYS A 351 15.32 -1.55 6.04
CA CYS A 351 14.84 -1.48 7.42
C CYS A 351 14.41 -0.05 7.81
N LYS A 352 15.19 0.98 7.45
CA LYS A 352 14.82 2.39 7.67
C LYS A 352 13.52 2.75 6.96
N CYS A 353 13.33 2.28 5.73
CA CYS A 353 12.10 2.47 4.96
C CYS A 353 10.89 1.83 5.66
N ILE A 354 11.02 0.58 6.13
CA ILE A 354 9.97 -0.11 6.91
C ILE A 354 9.63 0.70 8.16
N ILE A 355 10.62 1.10 8.96
CA ILE A 355 10.40 1.83 10.21
C ILE A 355 9.69 3.15 9.95
N HIS A 356 10.09 3.90 8.92
CA HIS A 356 9.42 5.13 8.54
C HIS A 356 7.96 4.88 8.14
N TRP A 357 7.68 3.80 7.39
CA TRP A 357 6.30 3.44 7.05
C TRP A 357 5.49 3.04 8.28
N VAL A 358 6.06 2.23 9.19
CA VAL A 358 5.43 1.83 10.46
C VAL A 358 5.09 3.03 11.33
N ASP A 359 5.93 4.07 11.34
CA ASP A 359 5.70 5.34 12.05
C ASP A 359 4.45 6.09 11.54
N MET A 360 4.07 5.88 10.27
CA MET A 360 2.88 6.49 9.68
C MET A 360 1.59 5.71 9.99
N MET A 361 1.66 4.51 10.56
CA MET A 361 0.49 3.63 10.74
C MET A 361 -0.26 3.89 12.06
N PRO A 362 -1.61 3.93 12.04
CA PRO A 362 -2.45 4.07 13.23
C PRO A 362 -2.26 2.89 14.19
N GLU A 363 -2.37 3.10 15.51
CA GLU A 363 -2.03 2.13 16.58
C GLU A 363 -2.62 0.73 16.39
N GLU A 364 -3.94 0.65 16.31
CA GLU A 364 -4.69 -0.58 16.17
C GLU A 364 -5.57 -0.49 14.93
N PHE A 365 -5.63 -1.56 14.16
CA PHE A 365 -6.63 -1.75 13.13
C PHE A 365 -7.71 -2.64 13.72
N ALA A 366 -8.91 -2.12 13.95
CA ALA A 366 -10.00 -2.96 14.43
C ALA A 366 -10.19 -4.17 13.48
N SER A 367 -10.20 -5.38 14.05
CA SER A 367 -10.43 -6.63 13.32
C SER A 367 -11.81 -6.66 12.64
N ASP A 368 -12.76 -5.92 13.21
CA ASP A 368 -14.09 -5.72 12.64
C ASP A 368 -14.06 -4.52 11.68
N ALA A 369 -14.69 -4.70 10.52
CA ALA A 369 -14.57 -3.94 9.26
C ALA A 369 -14.74 -2.40 9.28
N LYS A 370 -14.77 -1.75 10.44
CA LYS A 370 -14.83 -0.29 10.62
C LYS A 370 -13.58 0.16 11.38
N ARG A 371 -12.49 0.34 10.64
CA ARG A 371 -11.17 0.81 11.11
C ARG A 371 -11.35 2.13 11.86
N VAL A 372 -10.95 2.27 13.13
CA VAL A 372 -11.02 3.58 13.81
C VAL A 372 -9.93 4.48 13.19
N PRO A 373 -10.21 5.74 12.79
CA PRO A 373 -9.13 6.63 12.36
C PRO A 373 -8.19 6.77 13.56
N ALA A 374 -6.88 6.85 13.35
CA ALA A 374 -6.01 7.24 14.45
C ALA A 374 -6.40 8.65 14.94
N LEU A 375 -7.16 8.71 16.02
CA LEU A 375 -6.99 9.74 17.02
C LEU A 375 -5.73 9.42 17.79
N GLN A 376 -4.59 9.51 17.08
CA GLN A 376 -3.38 9.81 17.78
C GLN A 376 -3.48 11.30 18.09
N GLU A 377 -3.99 11.58 19.29
CA GLU A 377 -3.74 12.86 19.93
C GLU A 377 -2.24 13.16 19.79
N PRO A 378 -1.83 14.31 19.24
CA PRO A 378 -0.45 14.74 19.21
C PRO A 378 -0.03 15.19 20.62
N HIS A 379 -0.26 14.37 21.64
CA HIS A 379 0.51 14.40 22.88
C HIS A 379 1.98 14.01 22.62
N PHE A 380 2.26 13.53 21.39
CA PHE A 380 3.56 13.21 20.83
C PHE A 380 4.18 14.39 20.04
N GLN A 381 4.38 15.55 20.68
CA GLN A 381 4.92 16.75 20.00
C GLN A 381 6.45 16.75 19.84
N ILE A 382 7.05 15.68 19.32
CA ILE A 382 8.36 15.80 18.62
C ILE A 382 8.14 16.35 17.20
N ILE A 383 7.03 17.06 16.96
CA ILE A 383 6.77 17.73 15.69
C ILE A 383 7.73 18.91 15.57
N ALA A 384 8.73 18.79 14.70
CA ALA A 384 9.70 19.87 14.46
C ALA A 384 9.07 21.06 13.70
N ASP A 385 8.04 20.81 12.89
CA ASP A 385 7.43 21.82 12.03
C ASP A 385 6.05 22.27 12.57
N PRO A 386 5.89 23.50 13.11
CA PRO A 386 4.66 23.93 13.76
C PRO A 386 3.46 23.93 12.80
N TRP A 387 2.27 23.65 13.32
CA TRP A 387 1.04 23.78 12.55
C TRP A 387 0.72 25.24 12.20
N ASP A 388 1.05 26.16 13.12
CA ASP A 388 0.79 27.59 13.02
C ASP A 388 1.88 28.32 12.24
N ARG A 389 2.00 28.02 10.95
CA ARG A 389 2.90 28.74 10.03
C ARG A 389 2.27 28.92 8.66
N ASP A 390 2.79 29.90 7.94
CA ASP A 390 2.47 30.11 6.54
C ASP A 390 3.12 29.03 5.65
N ILE A 391 2.56 28.86 4.46
CA ILE A 391 3.26 28.22 3.34
C ILE A 391 4.06 29.31 2.63
N HIS A 392 5.38 29.11 2.52
CA HIS A 392 6.28 30.09 1.91
C HIS A 392 6.49 29.84 0.41
N TYR A 393 6.52 28.57 -0.01
CA TYR A 393 6.64 28.24 -1.41
C TYR A 393 5.28 28.42 -2.10
N CYS A 394 5.23 29.18 -3.18
CA CYS A 394 4.07 29.31 -4.06
C CYS A 394 4.53 29.13 -5.51
N PRO A 395 3.84 28.33 -6.33
CA PRO A 395 4.13 28.27 -7.75
C PRO A 395 3.90 29.65 -8.39
N VAL A 396 4.58 29.92 -9.50
CA VAL A 396 4.45 31.18 -10.25
C VAL A 396 3.59 30.92 -11.48
N GLU A 397 2.66 31.83 -11.77
CA GLU A 397 1.78 31.73 -12.94
C GLU A 397 2.59 31.60 -14.23
N GLY A 398 2.29 30.58 -15.03
CA GLY A 398 2.96 30.31 -16.30
C GLY A 398 4.31 29.60 -16.20
N GLU A 399 4.85 29.38 -14.99
CA GLU A 399 6.09 28.61 -14.80
C GLU A 399 5.79 27.13 -14.49
N ILE A 400 6.53 26.25 -15.15
CA ILE A 400 6.45 24.81 -14.91
C ILE A 400 7.41 24.46 -13.77
N SER A 401 6.92 23.77 -12.73
CA SER A 401 7.68 23.45 -11.52
C SER A 401 7.48 22.01 -11.06
N ASP A 402 8.41 21.51 -10.25
CA ASP A 402 8.26 20.19 -9.64
C ASP A 402 7.13 20.24 -8.60
N PRO A 403 6.06 19.44 -8.74
CA PRO A 403 4.95 19.44 -7.78
C PRO A 403 5.38 19.06 -6.35
N ARG A 404 6.51 18.36 -6.18
CA ARG A 404 7.04 18.01 -4.85
C ARG A 404 7.31 19.26 -4.01
N PHE A 405 7.58 20.41 -4.64
CA PHE A 405 7.78 21.66 -3.92
C PHE A 405 6.52 22.16 -3.21
N LEU A 406 5.31 21.82 -3.69
CA LEU A 406 4.06 22.07 -2.95
C LEU A 406 4.02 21.28 -1.64
N ILE A 407 4.67 20.12 -1.62
CA ILE A 407 4.67 19.19 -0.49
C ILE A 407 5.77 19.57 0.50
N THR A 408 7.03 19.51 0.05
CA THR A 408 8.23 19.64 0.89
C THR A 408 8.77 21.06 0.96
N GLY A 409 8.39 21.92 0.02
CA GLY A 409 9.04 23.21 -0.20
C GLY A 409 10.21 23.16 -1.17
N TYR A 410 10.86 24.30 -1.35
CA TYR A 410 11.96 24.51 -2.28
C TYR A 410 13.07 25.37 -1.65
N MET A 411 14.33 24.99 -1.86
CA MET A 411 15.48 25.77 -1.42
C MET A 411 15.75 26.92 -2.40
N LYS A 412 15.54 28.16 -1.95
CA LYS A 412 15.82 29.37 -2.72
C LYS A 412 16.86 30.21 -2.00
N ASP A 413 17.99 30.48 -2.64
CA ASP A 413 19.08 31.30 -2.10
C ASP A 413 19.57 30.85 -0.70
N GLY A 414 19.59 29.54 -0.45
CA GLY A 414 19.99 28.96 0.84
C GLY A 414 18.92 29.01 1.94
N VAL A 415 17.73 29.53 1.64
CA VAL A 415 16.58 29.57 2.54
C VAL A 415 15.52 28.58 2.07
N LEU A 416 15.05 27.71 2.97
CA LEU A 416 13.96 26.79 2.68
C LEU A 416 12.62 27.53 2.64
N GLN A 417 12.05 27.64 1.44
CA GLN A 417 10.66 28.03 1.29
C GLN A 417 9.78 26.80 1.56
N ARG A 418 9.27 26.68 2.77
CA ARG A 418 8.49 25.51 3.22
C ARG A 418 7.20 25.31 2.42
N GLY A 419 6.88 24.05 2.16
CA GLY A 419 5.62 23.61 1.54
C GLY A 419 4.47 23.44 2.55
N LEU A 420 3.41 22.76 2.13
CA LEU A 420 2.20 22.52 2.93
C LEU A 420 2.44 21.56 4.10
N PHE A 421 3.22 20.51 3.88
CA PHE A 421 3.43 19.42 4.84
C PHE A 421 4.69 19.62 5.67
N ASP A 422 4.86 18.77 6.68
CA ASP A 422 5.96 18.85 7.63
C ASP A 422 7.30 18.55 6.95
N GLU A 423 8.32 19.33 7.30
CA GLU A 423 9.70 19.12 6.87
C GLU A 423 10.19 17.69 7.21
N ASP A 424 10.95 17.07 6.30
CA ASP A 424 11.48 15.70 6.41
C ASP A 424 10.43 14.58 6.62
N SER A 425 9.14 14.82 6.35
CA SER A 425 8.09 13.81 6.48
C SER A 425 7.72 13.10 5.18
N TRP A 426 8.10 13.66 4.02
CA TRP A 426 7.72 13.15 2.70
C TRP A 426 8.41 11.84 2.37
N HIS A 427 7.61 10.84 2.01
CA HIS A 427 8.07 9.53 1.55
C HIS A 427 7.31 9.14 0.28
N GLU A 428 7.91 9.46 -0.86
CA GLU A 428 7.35 9.19 -2.19
C GLU A 428 7.32 7.69 -2.47
N THR A 429 6.25 7.23 -3.12
CA THR A 429 6.07 5.84 -3.59
C THR A 429 5.97 5.76 -5.10
N MET A 430 6.51 4.67 -5.66
CA MET A 430 6.43 4.37 -7.10
C MET A 430 6.97 5.52 -7.96
N SER A 431 8.05 6.17 -7.52
CA SER A 431 8.61 7.38 -8.14
C SER A 431 9.11 7.17 -9.57
N LYS A 432 9.36 5.92 -9.98
CA LYS A 432 9.83 5.54 -11.33
C LYS A 432 8.72 5.06 -12.26
N TRP A 433 7.48 4.91 -11.79
CA TRP A 433 6.34 4.47 -12.60
C TRP A 433 5.26 5.55 -12.65
N ALA A 434 4.68 5.74 -13.85
CA ALA A 434 3.65 6.73 -14.13
C ALA A 434 3.96 8.11 -13.51
N THR A 435 5.11 8.66 -13.89
CA THR A 435 5.73 9.84 -13.25
C THR A 435 4.96 11.15 -13.46
N THR A 436 3.92 11.12 -14.30
CA THR A 436 2.91 12.19 -14.44
C THR A 436 2.06 12.39 -13.17
N VAL A 437 2.06 11.42 -12.26
CA VAL A 437 1.41 11.50 -10.94
C VAL A 437 2.45 11.19 -9.86
N VAL A 438 2.49 12.05 -8.86
CA VAL A 438 3.34 11.91 -7.67
C VAL A 438 2.45 11.45 -6.51
N SER A 439 2.80 10.34 -5.86
CA SER A 439 2.07 9.84 -4.71
C SER A 439 3.01 9.38 -3.61
N GLY A 440 2.58 9.52 -2.35
CA GLY A 440 3.41 9.18 -1.19
C GLY A 440 2.73 9.52 0.12
N ARG A 441 3.50 9.49 1.21
CA ARG A 441 3.02 9.81 2.56
C ARG A 441 3.77 11.01 3.11
N ALA A 442 3.11 11.81 3.93
CA ALA A 442 3.74 12.88 4.70
C ALA A 442 3.02 13.06 6.03
N LYS A 443 3.45 14.05 6.82
CA LYS A 443 2.73 14.50 8.02
C LYS A 443 2.22 15.93 7.85
N LEU A 444 1.04 16.22 8.37
CA LEU A 444 0.49 17.58 8.49
C LEU A 444 0.33 17.92 9.97
N GLY A 445 1.27 18.67 10.52
CA GLY A 445 1.30 18.97 11.96
C GLY A 445 1.36 17.69 12.80
N GLY A 446 2.17 16.72 12.38
CA GLY A 446 2.34 15.42 13.02
C GLY A 446 1.36 14.32 12.58
N TYR A 447 0.23 14.66 11.96
CA TYR A 447 -0.75 13.65 11.51
C TYR A 447 -0.32 13.00 10.20
N PRO A 448 -0.19 11.66 10.12
CA PRO A 448 0.18 10.98 8.89
C PRO A 448 -0.96 11.04 7.86
N VAL A 449 -0.61 11.34 6.61
CA VAL A 449 -1.56 11.47 5.50
C VAL A 449 -0.98 10.90 4.20
N GLY A 450 -1.84 10.34 3.36
CA GLY A 450 -1.51 10.01 1.98
C GLY A 450 -1.68 11.25 1.08
N ILE A 451 -0.78 11.43 0.12
CA ILE A 451 -0.80 12.57 -0.81
C ILE A 451 -0.77 12.06 -2.24
N ILE A 452 -1.58 12.66 -3.10
CA ILE A 452 -1.53 12.54 -4.55
C ILE A 452 -1.42 13.94 -5.13
N CYS A 453 -0.43 14.15 -5.99
CA CYS A 453 -0.15 15.41 -6.66
C CYS A 453 0.15 15.18 -8.15
N VAL A 454 -0.01 16.22 -8.96
CA VAL A 454 0.09 16.14 -10.41
C VAL A 454 1.41 16.74 -10.89
N GLU A 455 2.15 15.99 -11.71
CA GLU A 455 3.34 16.51 -12.37
C GLU A 455 2.95 17.47 -13.49
N THR A 456 3.59 18.64 -13.49
CA THR A 456 3.32 19.70 -14.47
C THR A 456 4.32 19.65 -15.64
N ARG A 457 5.50 19.05 -15.43
CA ARG A 457 6.51 18.87 -16.47
C ARG A 457 6.16 17.68 -17.35
N THR A 458 6.45 17.82 -18.64
CA THR A 458 6.45 16.68 -19.56
C THR A 458 7.41 15.60 -19.08
N GLN A 459 6.92 14.38 -18.97
CA GLN A 459 7.66 13.21 -18.54
C GLN A 459 8.00 12.30 -19.73
N GLU A 460 9.03 11.47 -19.56
CA GLU A 460 9.40 10.46 -20.54
C GLU A 460 9.19 9.05 -19.97
N LYS A 461 8.40 8.25 -20.69
CA LYS A 461 8.23 6.83 -20.41
C LYS A 461 9.10 6.03 -21.37
N ILE A 462 10.11 5.38 -20.81
CA ILE A 462 11.01 4.49 -21.56
C ILE A 462 10.39 3.09 -21.59
N LEU A 463 10.14 2.57 -22.79
CA LEU A 463 9.77 1.18 -23.02
C LEU A 463 11.04 0.41 -23.41
N PRO A 464 11.48 -0.57 -22.59
CA PRO A 464 12.64 -1.38 -22.92
C PRO A 464 12.38 -2.25 -24.15
N ALA A 465 13.44 -2.55 -24.90
CA ALA A 465 13.39 -3.58 -25.94
C ALA A 465 13.14 -4.96 -25.30
N ASP A 466 12.41 -5.83 -26.00
CA ASP A 466 12.27 -7.23 -25.61
C ASP A 466 13.45 -8.05 -26.13
N PRO A 467 14.33 -8.60 -25.27
CA PRO A 467 15.46 -9.41 -25.72
C PRO A 467 15.03 -10.70 -26.47
N ALA A 468 13.80 -11.19 -26.29
CA ALA A 468 13.32 -12.38 -26.97
C ALA A 468 13.01 -12.14 -28.46
N ASP A 469 12.64 -10.90 -28.81
CA ASP A 469 12.34 -10.44 -30.16
C ASP A 469 13.46 -9.53 -30.70
N ALA A 470 14.24 -10.05 -31.64
CA ALA A 470 15.37 -9.33 -32.24
C ALA A 470 14.96 -8.08 -33.03
N SER A 471 13.68 -7.94 -33.39
CA SER A 471 13.16 -6.74 -34.07
C SER A 471 12.73 -5.63 -33.10
N SER A 472 12.65 -5.95 -31.80
CA SER A 472 12.26 -5.00 -30.76
C SER A 472 13.35 -3.97 -30.52
N THR A 473 12.96 -2.71 -30.38
CA THR A 473 13.85 -1.59 -30.05
C THR A 473 13.28 -0.78 -28.90
N ALA A 474 14.16 -0.22 -28.07
CA ALA A 474 13.74 0.65 -26.99
C ALA A 474 13.07 1.90 -27.58
N SER A 475 11.95 2.31 -27.00
CA SER A 475 11.22 3.49 -27.45
C SER A 475 10.95 4.43 -26.28
N VAL A 476 11.05 5.72 -26.53
CA VAL A 476 10.75 6.77 -25.55
C VAL A 476 9.41 7.38 -25.92
N ARG A 477 8.49 7.48 -24.96
CA ARG A 477 7.19 8.12 -25.12
C ARG A 477 7.13 9.35 -24.25
N SER A 478 6.82 10.49 -24.85
CA SER A 478 6.53 11.71 -24.10
C SER A 478 5.12 11.65 -23.53
N GLN A 479 4.98 11.97 -22.24
CA GLN A 479 3.72 12.11 -21.52
C GLN A 479 3.62 13.56 -21.03
N ALA A 480 2.63 14.30 -21.51
CA ALA A 480 2.42 15.68 -21.08
C ALA A 480 2.07 15.74 -19.58
N GLY A 481 2.52 16.80 -18.90
CA GLY A 481 2.07 17.11 -17.55
C GLY A 481 0.57 17.39 -17.49
N ASN A 482 -0.01 17.37 -16.30
CA ASN A 482 -1.43 17.68 -16.06
C ASN A 482 -2.45 16.76 -16.76
N VAL A 483 -2.03 15.59 -17.27
CA VAL A 483 -2.90 14.65 -18.00
C VAL A 483 -2.83 13.26 -17.38
N TRP A 484 -3.99 12.61 -17.23
CA TRP A 484 -4.05 11.19 -16.87
C TRP A 484 -3.88 10.29 -18.10
N PHE A 485 -2.81 9.50 -18.11
CA PHE A 485 -2.62 8.35 -18.99
C PHE A 485 -3.09 7.06 -18.30
N PRO A 486 -3.19 5.91 -19.01
CA PRO A 486 -3.61 4.64 -18.41
C PRO A 486 -2.83 4.27 -17.14
N ASP A 487 -1.50 4.40 -17.19
CA ASP A 487 -0.61 4.11 -16.05
C ASP A 487 -0.79 5.12 -14.91
N SER A 488 -1.05 6.38 -15.24
CA SER A 488 -1.25 7.48 -14.31
C SER A 488 -2.56 7.29 -13.53
N ALA A 489 -3.64 6.95 -14.24
CA ALA A 489 -4.93 6.62 -13.65
C ALA A 489 -4.82 5.37 -12.77
N ARG A 490 -4.09 4.35 -13.24
CA ARG A 490 -3.82 3.13 -12.46
C ARG A 490 -3.04 3.45 -11.17
N LYS A 491 -1.95 4.20 -11.25
CA LYS A 491 -1.16 4.62 -10.08
C LYS A 491 -1.98 5.42 -9.08
N THR A 492 -2.84 6.31 -9.58
CA THR A 492 -3.77 7.09 -8.75
C THR A 492 -4.72 6.16 -8.00
N ALA A 493 -5.39 5.24 -8.70
CA ALA A 493 -6.31 4.28 -8.10
C ALA A 493 -5.61 3.36 -7.08
N ASP A 494 -4.45 2.79 -7.44
CA ASP A 494 -3.68 1.92 -6.54
C ASP A 494 -3.19 2.69 -5.29
N SER A 495 -2.81 3.97 -5.43
CA SER A 495 -2.41 4.82 -4.28
C SER A 495 -3.59 5.11 -3.34
N ILE A 496 -4.78 5.41 -3.88
CA ILE A 496 -6.01 5.61 -3.08
C ILE A 496 -6.31 4.32 -2.30
N GLN A 497 -6.29 3.17 -2.98
CA GLN A 497 -6.53 1.89 -2.32
C GLN A 497 -5.50 1.61 -1.22
N ASP A 498 -4.21 1.85 -1.47
CA ASP A 498 -3.17 1.63 -0.48
C ASP A 498 -3.34 2.53 0.75
N PHE A 499 -3.64 3.83 0.59
CA PHE A 499 -3.89 4.74 1.71
C PHE A 499 -5.12 4.36 2.52
N GLN A 500 -6.21 3.96 1.84
CA GLN A 500 -7.40 3.43 2.50
C GLN A 500 -7.05 2.19 3.33
N LYS A 501 -6.28 1.26 2.74
CA LYS A 501 -5.82 0.03 3.41
C LYS A 501 -4.84 0.28 4.55
N GLU A 502 -4.28 1.47 4.65
CA GLU A 502 -3.47 1.94 5.78
C GLU A 502 -4.26 2.76 6.81
N GLY A 503 -5.54 3.08 6.53
CA GLY A 503 -6.35 3.91 7.42
C GLY A 503 -5.91 5.37 7.47
N LEU A 504 -5.23 5.86 6.43
CA LEU A 504 -4.75 7.24 6.35
C LEU A 504 -5.83 8.17 5.77
N PRO A 505 -5.90 9.44 6.20
CA PRO A 505 -6.53 10.50 5.44
C PRO A 505 -5.79 10.75 4.12
N CYS A 506 -6.47 11.27 3.10
CA CYS A 506 -5.87 11.54 1.79
C CYS A 506 -5.98 13.02 1.40
N PHE A 507 -4.90 13.57 0.85
CA PHE A 507 -4.87 14.87 0.18
C PHE A 507 -4.63 14.67 -1.32
N ILE A 508 -5.53 15.19 -2.14
CA ILE A 508 -5.40 15.21 -3.60
C ILE A 508 -5.19 16.66 -4.02
N LEU A 509 -3.94 17.01 -4.33
CA LEU A 509 -3.56 18.31 -4.89
C LEU A 509 -3.88 18.29 -6.40
N ALA A 510 -5.12 18.59 -6.73
CA ALA A 510 -5.71 18.37 -8.05
C ALA A 510 -5.28 19.43 -9.07
N ASN A 511 -4.68 19.00 -10.17
CA ASN A 511 -4.23 19.87 -11.27
C ASN A 511 -4.26 19.12 -12.61
N TRP A 512 -5.34 18.39 -12.89
CA TRP A 512 -5.52 17.63 -14.13
C TRP A 512 -6.46 18.33 -15.10
N ARG A 513 -6.00 18.51 -16.35
CA ARG A 513 -6.78 19.05 -17.46
C ARG A 513 -7.65 18.01 -18.17
N GLY A 514 -7.57 16.75 -17.75
CA GLY A 514 -8.37 15.66 -18.28
C GLY A 514 -7.59 14.36 -18.43
N PHE A 515 -8.23 13.42 -19.13
CA PHE A 515 -7.63 12.15 -19.54
C PHE A 515 -7.06 12.26 -20.95
N SER A 516 -6.02 11.48 -21.25
CA SER A 516 -5.58 11.30 -22.62
C SER A 516 -6.65 10.56 -23.43
N GLY A 517 -7.24 11.25 -24.40
CA GLY A 517 -8.27 10.70 -25.30
C GLY A 517 -7.73 10.13 -26.62
N GLY A 518 -6.41 9.98 -26.75
CA GLY A 518 -5.80 9.45 -27.98
C GLY A 518 -6.15 7.97 -28.21
N GLN A 519 -6.28 7.56 -29.48
CA GLN A 519 -6.70 6.18 -29.84
C GLN A 519 -5.88 5.10 -29.13
N ARG A 520 -4.56 5.29 -29.02
CA ARG A 520 -3.67 4.35 -28.35
C ARG A 520 -3.96 4.26 -26.86
N ASP A 521 -4.10 5.39 -26.17
CA ASP A 521 -4.30 5.39 -24.72
C ASP A 521 -5.73 4.89 -24.38
N MET A 522 -6.69 5.08 -25.29
CA MET A 522 -8.00 4.42 -25.25
C MET A 522 -7.90 2.91 -25.42
N PHE A 523 -7.06 2.43 -26.35
CA PHE A 523 -6.78 1.01 -26.55
C PHE A 523 -6.05 0.40 -25.34
N ASP A 524 -5.11 1.14 -24.75
CA ASP A 524 -4.40 0.82 -23.50
C ASP A 524 -5.30 1.01 -22.26
N GLU A 525 -6.62 1.02 -22.44
CA GLU A 525 -7.63 0.83 -21.41
C GLU A 525 -7.75 1.96 -20.38
N VAL A 526 -7.41 3.21 -20.76
CA VAL A 526 -7.51 4.39 -19.87
C VAL A 526 -8.86 4.49 -19.14
N LEU A 527 -9.96 4.09 -19.80
CA LEU A 527 -11.30 4.15 -19.23
C LEU A 527 -11.51 3.16 -18.08
N LYS A 528 -10.89 1.96 -18.13
CA LYS A 528 -10.94 1.00 -17.02
C LYS A 528 -10.26 1.56 -15.78
N PHE A 529 -9.06 2.14 -15.96
CA PHE A 529 -8.28 2.68 -14.85
C PHE A 529 -8.85 4.00 -14.31
N GLY A 530 -9.45 4.83 -15.18
CA GLY A 530 -10.20 6.01 -14.76
C GLY A 530 -11.41 5.66 -13.89
N ALA A 531 -12.14 4.60 -14.22
CA ALA A 531 -13.25 4.10 -13.40
C ALA A 531 -12.78 3.60 -12.02
N SER A 532 -11.62 2.94 -11.94
CA SER A 532 -11.07 2.47 -10.67
C SER A 532 -10.77 3.59 -9.66
N ILE A 533 -10.54 4.83 -10.11
CA ILE A 533 -10.42 5.99 -9.21
C ILE A 533 -11.75 6.23 -8.48
N VAL A 534 -12.86 6.18 -9.22
CA VAL A 534 -14.21 6.36 -8.66
C VAL A 534 -14.57 5.22 -7.72
N ASP A 535 -14.29 3.97 -8.12
CA ASP A 535 -14.56 2.79 -7.29
C ASP A 535 -13.84 2.89 -5.94
N ASN A 536 -12.55 3.25 -5.96
CA ASN A 536 -11.74 3.33 -4.74
C ASN A 536 -12.11 4.55 -3.86
N LEU A 537 -12.47 5.70 -4.44
CA LEU A 537 -12.94 6.86 -3.67
C LEU A 537 -14.31 6.63 -3.04
N ARG A 538 -15.19 5.90 -3.73
CA ARG A 538 -16.50 5.50 -3.20
C ARG A 538 -16.37 4.62 -1.96
N GLU A 539 -15.42 3.68 -1.98
CA GLU A 539 -15.19 2.77 -0.85
C GLU A 539 -14.33 3.39 0.27
N TYR A 540 -13.68 4.53 0.00
CA TYR A 540 -12.80 5.20 0.95
C TYR A 540 -13.50 5.53 2.26
N ASP A 541 -12.83 5.26 3.39
CA ASP A 541 -13.45 5.31 4.72
C ASP A 541 -12.75 6.29 5.68
N GLN A 542 -11.82 7.11 5.18
CA GLN A 542 -11.17 8.18 5.94
C GLN A 542 -11.41 9.54 5.28
N PRO A 543 -11.13 10.67 5.95
CA PRO A 543 -11.28 11.98 5.33
C PRO A 543 -10.41 12.14 4.07
N VAL A 544 -11.01 12.65 2.98
CA VAL A 544 -10.32 12.97 1.73
C VAL A 544 -10.47 14.45 1.44
N PHE A 545 -9.37 15.15 1.24
CA PHE A 545 -9.33 16.56 0.88
C PHE A 545 -8.84 16.71 -0.55
N VAL A 546 -9.74 17.09 -1.44
CA VAL A 546 -9.40 17.51 -2.81
C VAL A 546 -9.16 19.00 -2.78
N TYR A 547 -7.95 19.43 -3.09
CA TYR A 547 -7.58 20.84 -3.10
C TYR A 547 -6.98 21.22 -4.45
N ILE A 548 -7.57 22.20 -5.12
CA ILE A 548 -7.02 22.76 -6.36
C ILE A 548 -6.01 23.85 -5.95
N PRO A 549 -4.69 23.63 -6.12
CA PRO A 549 -3.65 24.55 -5.66
C PRO A 549 -3.58 25.83 -6.51
N PRO A 550 -2.76 26.84 -6.14
CA PRO A 550 -2.59 28.05 -6.92
C PRO A 550 -2.26 27.75 -8.38
N PHE A 551 -2.93 28.46 -9.30
CA PHE A 551 -2.82 28.27 -10.75
C PHE A 551 -3.11 26.84 -11.23
N GLY A 552 -3.72 26.00 -10.39
CA GLY A 552 -4.15 24.66 -10.76
C GLY A 552 -5.37 24.69 -11.67
N ASP A 553 -5.39 23.80 -12.65
CA ASP A 553 -6.52 23.57 -13.55
C ASP A 553 -7.15 22.21 -13.28
N LEU A 554 -8.46 22.17 -13.06
CA LEU A 554 -9.22 20.91 -12.99
C LEU A 554 -10.35 20.90 -14.03
N ARG A 555 -10.25 20.02 -15.04
CA ARG A 555 -11.14 20.09 -16.23
C ARG A 555 -11.85 18.80 -16.56
N GLY A 556 -13.09 18.93 -17.05
CA GLY A 556 -13.85 17.88 -17.72
C GLY A 556 -13.91 16.57 -16.94
N GLY A 557 -13.51 15.47 -17.59
CA GLY A 557 -13.53 14.14 -16.97
C GLY A 557 -12.64 14.00 -15.73
N ALA A 558 -11.61 14.83 -15.59
CA ALA A 558 -10.76 14.76 -14.40
C ALA A 558 -11.48 15.25 -13.13
N TRP A 559 -12.36 16.25 -13.25
CA TRP A 559 -13.23 16.67 -12.15
C TRP A 559 -14.18 15.53 -11.75
N VAL A 560 -14.82 14.91 -12.73
CA VAL A 560 -15.87 13.89 -12.52
C VAL A 560 -15.39 12.75 -11.62
N VAL A 561 -14.14 12.30 -11.78
CA VAL A 561 -13.63 11.11 -11.06
C VAL A 561 -13.15 11.40 -9.64
N ILE A 562 -13.08 12.67 -9.21
CA ILE A 562 -12.67 13.07 -7.84
C ILE A 562 -13.69 14.00 -7.16
N ASP A 563 -14.89 14.15 -7.73
CA ASP A 563 -15.93 15.02 -7.21
C ASP A 563 -16.41 14.56 -5.82
N TYR A 564 -16.76 15.52 -4.96
CA TYR A 564 -17.18 15.21 -3.59
C TYR A 564 -18.46 14.34 -3.53
N ASN A 565 -19.32 14.37 -4.55
CA ASN A 565 -20.54 13.57 -4.58
C ASN A 565 -20.29 12.07 -4.79
N ILE A 566 -19.07 11.65 -5.13
CA ILE A 566 -18.71 10.22 -5.17
C ILE A 566 -18.84 9.61 -3.77
N ASN A 567 -18.42 10.35 -2.75
CA ASN A 567 -18.47 9.94 -1.35
C ASN A 567 -18.59 11.20 -0.47
N PRO A 568 -19.81 11.78 -0.36
CA PRO A 568 -20.01 13.07 0.32
C PRO A 568 -19.77 13.01 1.82
N ASP A 569 -19.73 11.80 2.38
CA ASP A 569 -19.45 11.63 3.78
C ASP A 569 -17.96 11.75 4.11
N CYS A 570 -17.07 11.43 3.16
CA CYS A 570 -15.62 11.42 3.32
C CYS A 570 -14.90 12.55 2.56
N ILE A 571 -15.34 12.90 1.36
CA ILE A 571 -14.65 13.82 0.45
C ILE A 571 -15.11 15.26 0.71
N GLU A 572 -14.13 16.15 0.88
CA GLU A 572 -14.31 17.59 0.86
C GLU A 572 -13.42 18.21 -0.22
N MET A 573 -13.96 19.20 -0.93
CA MET A 573 -13.33 19.83 -2.06
C MET A 573 -13.15 21.33 -1.82
N TYR A 574 -11.93 21.81 -2.01
CA TYR A 574 -11.50 23.18 -1.78
C TYR A 574 -10.71 23.68 -2.98
N ALA A 575 -10.67 25.00 -3.17
CA ALA A 575 -9.95 25.61 -4.27
C ALA A 575 -9.18 26.84 -3.80
N ASP A 576 -7.98 27.07 -4.34
CA ASP A 576 -7.24 28.32 -4.16
C ASP A 576 -7.93 29.45 -4.93
N GLU A 577 -7.77 30.70 -4.47
CA GLU A 577 -8.32 31.91 -5.09
C GLU A 577 -7.90 32.11 -6.56
N THR A 578 -6.73 31.61 -6.94
CA THR A 578 -6.14 31.74 -8.28
C THR A 578 -6.32 30.49 -9.16
N SER A 579 -6.98 29.45 -8.65
CA SER A 579 -7.22 28.20 -9.37
C SER A 579 -8.37 28.33 -10.37
N HIS A 580 -8.45 27.39 -11.32
CA HIS A 580 -9.49 27.37 -12.34
C HIS A 580 -10.07 25.98 -12.53
N ALA A 581 -11.38 25.91 -12.79
CA ALA A 581 -12.04 24.65 -13.11
C ALA A 581 -13.28 24.84 -13.96
N GLY A 582 -13.49 23.92 -14.89
CA GLY A 582 -14.59 24.00 -15.83
C GLY A 582 -14.72 22.73 -16.67
N VAL A 583 -15.73 22.68 -17.54
CA VAL A 583 -15.98 21.52 -18.39
C VAL A 583 -14.91 21.38 -19.48
N LEU A 584 -14.48 22.51 -20.05
CA LEU A 584 -13.45 22.60 -21.09
C LEU A 584 -12.48 23.73 -20.73
N GLU A 585 -11.35 23.79 -21.44
CA GLU A 585 -10.51 24.99 -21.40
C GLU A 585 -11.26 26.19 -22.02
N PRO A 586 -10.99 27.43 -21.56
CA PRO A 586 -11.65 28.63 -22.06
C PRO A 586 -11.58 28.79 -23.59
N SER A 587 -10.45 28.43 -24.19
CA SER A 587 -10.23 28.42 -25.64
C SER A 587 -11.19 27.47 -26.37
N GLY A 588 -11.35 26.24 -25.87
CA GLY A 588 -12.30 25.27 -26.43
C GLY A 588 -13.76 25.66 -26.20
N LEU A 589 -14.07 26.32 -25.08
CA LEU A 589 -15.43 26.78 -24.78
C LEU A 589 -15.90 27.83 -25.79
N ILE A 590 -15.06 28.82 -26.13
CA ILE A 590 -15.45 29.89 -27.06
C ILE A 590 -15.68 29.37 -28.47
N GLU A 591 -14.93 28.36 -28.93
CA GLU A 591 -15.13 27.76 -30.25
C GLU A 591 -16.54 27.15 -30.40
N VAL A 592 -17.09 26.63 -29.31
CA VAL A 592 -18.41 25.98 -29.30
C VAL A 592 -19.54 26.96 -28.99
N LYS A 593 -19.35 27.80 -27.96
CA LYS A 593 -20.40 28.61 -27.33
C LYS A 593 -20.31 30.11 -27.57
N TYR A 594 -19.22 30.60 -28.15
CA TYR A 594 -19.06 32.00 -28.50
C TYR A 594 -18.44 32.14 -29.89
N ARG A 595 -19.20 31.70 -30.90
CA ARG A 595 -18.69 31.50 -32.27
C ARG A 595 -18.28 32.83 -32.90
N ASP A 596 -17.48 32.76 -33.96
CA ASP A 596 -16.98 33.95 -34.67
C ASP A 596 -18.10 34.95 -35.05
N SER A 597 -19.31 34.48 -35.39
CA SER A 597 -20.45 35.36 -35.68
C SER A 597 -20.92 36.18 -34.47
N GLU A 598 -20.90 35.62 -33.28
CA GLU A 598 -21.29 36.29 -32.04
C GLU A 598 -20.17 37.22 -31.55
N ILE A 599 -18.91 36.84 -31.76
CA ILE A 599 -17.76 37.72 -31.52
C ILE A 599 -17.87 38.97 -32.41
N VAL A 600 -18.19 38.80 -33.70
CA VAL A 600 -18.44 39.91 -34.63
C VAL A 600 -19.63 40.77 -34.19
N GLN A 601 -20.70 40.18 -33.65
CA GLN A 601 -21.79 40.98 -33.06
C GLN A 601 -21.32 41.82 -31.86
N THR A 602 -20.40 41.28 -31.06
CA THR A 602 -19.81 42.01 -29.95
C THR A 602 -18.86 43.11 -30.41
N MET A 603 -18.11 42.91 -31.49
CA MET A 603 -17.35 43.98 -32.16
C MET A 603 -18.28 45.12 -32.59
N HIS A 604 -19.40 44.79 -33.22
CA HIS A 604 -20.40 45.79 -33.63
C HIS A 604 -21.02 46.56 -32.46
N ARG A 605 -21.05 45.97 -31.27
CA ARG A 605 -21.62 46.58 -30.06
C ARG A 605 -20.61 47.44 -29.31
N LEU A 606 -19.35 47.00 -29.23
CA LEU A 606 -18.32 47.62 -28.38
C LEU A 606 -17.36 48.52 -29.15
N ASP A 607 -17.03 48.22 -30.41
CA ASP A 607 -16.15 49.07 -31.23
C ASP A 607 -16.96 50.20 -31.89
N PRO A 608 -16.68 51.49 -31.58
CA PRO A 608 -17.43 52.61 -32.14
C PRO A 608 -17.35 52.71 -33.66
N THR A 609 -16.23 52.28 -34.26
CA THR A 609 -16.01 52.34 -35.72
C THR A 609 -16.86 51.28 -36.43
N CYS A 610 -16.87 50.04 -35.93
CA CYS A 610 -17.75 48.99 -36.44
C CYS A 610 -19.24 49.38 -36.30
N ALA A 611 -19.63 49.97 -35.17
CA ALA A 611 -20.99 50.45 -34.96
C ALA A 611 -21.39 51.55 -35.96
N ALA A 612 -20.49 52.51 -36.22
CA ALA A 612 -20.71 53.61 -37.17
C ALA A 612 -20.81 53.09 -38.62
N LEU A 613 -19.90 52.20 -39.04
CA LEU A 613 -19.91 51.60 -40.38
C LEU A 613 -21.17 50.75 -40.60
N LYS A 614 -21.61 49.99 -39.59
CA LYS A 614 -22.87 49.22 -39.65
C LYS A 614 -24.10 50.12 -39.78
N LYS A 615 -24.11 51.29 -39.12
CA LYS A 615 -25.16 52.30 -39.28
C LYS A 615 -25.14 52.97 -40.67
N GLN A 616 -23.97 53.14 -41.28
CA GLN A 616 -23.86 53.64 -42.66
C GLN A 616 -24.39 52.63 -43.69
N MET A 617 -24.37 51.34 -43.38
CA MET A 617 -24.92 50.29 -44.25
C MET A 617 -26.46 50.25 -44.33
N THR A 618 -27.18 50.96 -43.44
CA THR A 618 -28.65 51.05 -43.48
C THR A 618 -29.19 52.18 -44.38
N GLY A 619 -28.33 52.95 -45.06
CA GLY A 619 -28.72 54.01 -46.01
C GLY A 619 -29.03 53.51 -47.43
N TYR A 620 -29.66 54.36 -48.25
CA TYR A 620 -30.15 54.04 -49.61
C TYR A 620 -29.09 54.10 -50.74
N ASN A 621 -27.84 54.50 -50.47
CA ASN A 621 -26.78 54.61 -51.49
C ASN A 621 -25.98 53.31 -51.65
N ALA A 622 -26.11 52.64 -52.79
CA ALA A 622 -25.48 51.35 -53.09
C ALA A 622 -23.94 51.40 -53.09
N GLN A 623 -23.33 52.51 -53.55
CA GLN A 623 -21.87 52.64 -53.64
C GLN A 623 -21.25 52.89 -52.26
N ALA A 624 -21.88 53.75 -51.45
CA ALA A 624 -21.47 53.98 -50.06
C ALA A 624 -21.64 52.73 -49.19
N LYS A 625 -22.66 51.92 -49.47
CA LYS A 625 -22.89 50.64 -48.79
C LYS A 625 -21.78 49.62 -49.08
N ALA A 626 -21.34 49.50 -50.33
CA ALA A 626 -20.25 48.59 -50.70
C ALA A 626 -18.90 49.03 -50.08
N GLU A 627 -18.63 50.34 -50.06
CA GLU A 627 -17.42 50.89 -49.43
C GLU A 627 -17.43 50.71 -47.90
N ALA A 628 -18.56 50.98 -47.24
CA ALA A 628 -18.73 50.77 -45.81
C ALA A 628 -18.61 49.27 -45.44
N GLN A 629 -19.12 48.37 -46.29
CA GLN A 629 -18.99 46.92 -46.10
C GLN A 629 -17.54 46.44 -46.21
N GLY A 630 -16.77 46.96 -47.19
CA GLY A 630 -15.34 46.65 -47.31
C GLY A 630 -14.55 47.14 -46.10
N LYS A 631 -14.78 48.38 -45.67
CA LYS A 631 -14.14 48.99 -44.48
C LYS A 631 -14.50 48.25 -43.19
N LEU A 632 -15.77 47.82 -43.05
CA LEU A 632 -16.24 47.06 -41.91
C LEU A 632 -15.53 45.72 -41.83
N LYS A 633 -15.47 44.98 -42.93
CA LYS A 633 -14.79 43.68 -42.98
C LYS A 633 -13.31 43.78 -42.63
N SER A 634 -12.60 44.79 -43.16
CA SER A 634 -11.19 45.01 -42.80
C SER A 634 -11.00 45.36 -41.32
N ARG A 635 -11.93 46.09 -40.71
CA ARG A 635 -11.90 46.40 -39.27
C ARG A 635 -12.20 45.16 -38.43
N GLU A 636 -13.17 44.34 -38.83
CA GLU A 636 -13.49 43.05 -38.18
C GLU A 636 -12.28 42.11 -38.19
N GLU A 637 -11.60 41.96 -39.34
CA GLU A 637 -10.39 41.15 -39.47
C GLU A 637 -9.26 41.66 -38.56
N ALA A 638 -9.06 42.98 -38.50
CA ALA A 638 -8.06 43.59 -37.62
C ALA A 638 -8.37 43.41 -36.12
N LEU A 639 -9.65 43.44 -35.74
CA LEU A 639 -10.11 43.28 -34.36
C LEU A 639 -10.26 41.80 -33.94
N GLY A 640 -10.27 40.87 -34.89
CA GLY A 640 -10.45 39.43 -34.67
C GLY A 640 -9.61 38.87 -33.51
N PRO A 641 -8.27 38.99 -33.54
CA PRO A 641 -7.42 38.39 -32.51
C PRO A 641 -7.69 38.93 -31.10
N ILE A 642 -7.87 40.25 -30.94
CA ILE A 642 -8.11 40.84 -29.62
C ILE A 642 -9.51 40.51 -29.08
N TYR A 643 -10.54 40.48 -29.94
CA TYR A 643 -11.88 40.09 -29.51
C TYR A 643 -11.99 38.59 -29.20
N LYS A 644 -11.19 37.74 -29.84
CA LYS A 644 -11.02 36.34 -29.43
C LYS A 644 -10.40 36.25 -28.03
N SER A 645 -9.34 37.03 -27.76
CA SER A 645 -8.75 37.11 -26.40
C SER A 645 -9.75 37.60 -25.35
N ILE A 646 -10.55 38.64 -25.66
CA ILE A 646 -11.64 39.13 -24.78
C ILE A 646 -12.68 38.02 -24.53
N ALA A 647 -13.07 37.27 -25.56
CA ALA A 647 -13.99 36.16 -25.42
C ALA A 647 -13.40 35.05 -24.53
N THR A 648 -12.12 34.72 -24.70
CA THR A 648 -11.40 33.75 -23.86
C THR A 648 -11.35 34.22 -22.41
N GLN A 649 -11.07 35.51 -22.15
CA GLN A 649 -11.09 36.06 -20.79
C GLN A 649 -12.50 35.99 -20.17
N LEU A 650 -13.54 36.29 -20.94
CA LEU A 650 -14.92 36.13 -20.48
C LEU A 650 -15.25 34.67 -20.15
N ALA A 651 -14.79 33.72 -20.97
CA ALA A 651 -14.90 32.30 -20.68
C ALA A 651 -14.15 31.94 -19.39
N ASN A 652 -12.92 32.43 -19.20
CA ASN A 652 -12.13 32.16 -18.00
C ASN A 652 -12.80 32.64 -16.70
N LEU A 653 -13.55 33.75 -16.74
CA LEU A 653 -14.33 34.22 -15.58
C LEU A 653 -15.41 33.21 -15.13
N HIS A 654 -15.88 32.34 -16.03
CA HIS A 654 -16.80 31.25 -15.70
C HIS A 654 -16.10 30.08 -15.00
N ASP A 655 -14.78 30.03 -14.98
CA ASP A 655 -14.02 28.92 -14.42
C ASP A 655 -13.39 29.28 -13.06
N THR A 656 -13.79 30.42 -12.49
CA THR A 656 -13.24 30.94 -11.23
C THR A 656 -13.77 30.22 -9.98
N PRO A 657 -13.01 30.18 -8.88
CA PRO A 657 -13.43 29.54 -7.63
C PRO A 657 -14.69 30.16 -7.03
N GLY A 658 -14.90 31.47 -7.23
CA GLY A 658 -16.11 32.17 -6.82
C GLY A 658 -17.38 31.58 -7.45
N ARG A 659 -17.33 31.15 -8.71
CA ARG A 659 -18.44 30.44 -9.34
C ARG A 659 -18.61 29.03 -8.79
N MET A 660 -17.52 28.31 -8.56
CA MET A 660 -17.55 26.96 -7.98
C MET A 660 -18.27 26.98 -6.62
N LEU A 661 -17.91 27.93 -5.76
CA LEU A 661 -18.53 28.12 -4.45
C LEU A 661 -20.00 28.54 -4.57
N ALA A 662 -20.31 29.51 -5.46
CA ALA A 662 -21.69 29.97 -5.68
C ALA A 662 -22.62 28.87 -6.22
N LYS A 663 -22.07 27.81 -6.81
CA LYS A 663 -22.81 26.63 -7.28
C LYS A 663 -22.78 25.44 -6.30
N GLY A 664 -22.10 25.57 -5.16
CA GLY A 664 -21.98 24.49 -4.18
C GLY A 664 -21.17 23.29 -4.69
N SER A 665 -20.27 23.52 -5.66
CA SER A 665 -19.39 22.48 -6.20
C SER A 665 -18.13 22.27 -5.35
N ILE A 666 -17.81 23.22 -4.47
CA ILE A 666 -16.74 23.17 -3.47
C ILE A 666 -17.27 23.68 -2.13
N GLN A 667 -16.65 23.26 -1.02
CA GLN A 667 -17.03 23.63 0.34
C GLN A 667 -16.49 25.02 0.73
N GLY A 668 -15.35 25.43 0.15
CA GLY A 668 -14.75 26.72 0.47
C GLY A 668 -13.59 27.09 -0.45
N ILE A 669 -13.26 28.38 -0.44
CA ILE A 669 -12.06 28.92 -1.07
C ILE A 669 -11.01 29.09 0.03
N VAL A 670 -9.84 28.49 -0.15
CA VAL A 670 -8.77 28.48 0.86
C VAL A 670 -7.53 29.08 0.22
N GLN A 671 -7.05 30.19 0.77
CA GLN A 671 -5.83 30.84 0.29
C GLN A 671 -4.60 29.97 0.61
N TRP A 672 -3.77 29.70 -0.39
CA TRP A 672 -2.59 28.84 -0.26
C TRP A 672 -1.68 29.19 0.92
N GLN A 673 -1.35 30.48 1.10
CA GLN A 673 -0.48 30.91 2.20
C GLN A 673 -0.96 30.42 3.58
N ASN A 674 -2.28 30.33 3.78
CA ASN A 674 -2.90 29.90 5.02
C ASN A 674 -3.44 28.45 5.00
N ALA A 675 -3.28 27.74 3.88
CA ALA A 675 -3.87 26.42 3.68
C ALA A 675 -3.39 25.41 4.74
N ARG A 676 -2.14 25.50 5.20
CA ARG A 676 -1.62 24.63 6.28
C ARG A 676 -2.44 24.75 7.57
N ARG A 677 -2.70 25.97 8.04
CA ARG A 677 -3.46 26.19 9.28
C ARG A 677 -4.90 25.71 9.14
N PHE A 678 -5.52 26.04 8.00
CA PHE A 678 -6.87 25.61 7.70
C PHE A 678 -6.98 24.08 7.70
N PHE A 679 -6.16 23.40 6.88
CA PHE A 679 -6.22 21.95 6.75
C PHE A 679 -5.79 21.21 8.00
N PHE A 680 -4.89 21.77 8.82
CA PHE A 680 -4.56 21.19 10.12
C PHE A 680 -5.80 21.07 11.02
N TRP A 681 -6.52 22.18 11.24
CA TRP A 681 -7.72 22.16 12.08
C TRP A 681 -8.88 21.40 11.45
N ARG A 682 -9.03 21.51 10.12
CA ARG A 682 -10.07 20.77 9.39
C ARG A 682 -9.84 19.27 9.48
N LEU A 683 -8.62 18.80 9.24
CA LEU A 683 -8.26 17.39 9.36
C LEU A 683 -8.56 16.89 10.78
N ARG A 684 -8.12 17.60 11.81
CA ARG A 684 -8.38 17.23 13.21
C ARG A 684 -9.87 17.11 13.50
N ARG A 685 -10.66 18.11 13.13
CA ARG A 685 -12.12 18.07 13.27
C ARG A 685 -12.70 16.80 12.65
N ARG A 686 -12.32 16.51 11.41
CA ARG A 686 -12.82 15.36 10.66
C ARG A 686 -12.42 14.04 11.31
N LEU A 687 -11.20 13.93 11.83
CA LEU A 687 -10.77 12.75 12.58
C LEU A 687 -11.62 12.53 13.85
N HIS A 688 -11.88 13.58 14.64
CA HIS A 688 -12.77 13.48 15.81
C HIS A 688 -14.20 13.10 15.41
N GLU A 689 -14.76 13.72 14.38
CA GLU A 689 -16.09 13.39 13.87
C GLU A 689 -16.16 11.91 13.46
N PHE A 690 -15.21 11.43 12.66
CA PHE A 690 -15.19 10.03 12.20
C PHE A 690 -15.07 9.04 13.35
N HIS A 691 -14.25 9.35 14.36
CA HIS A 691 -14.08 8.48 15.51
C HIS A 691 -15.36 8.33 16.32
N VAL A 692 -16.00 9.44 16.70
CA VAL A 692 -17.24 9.40 17.47
C VAL A 692 -18.35 8.75 16.65
N ILE A 693 -18.45 9.05 15.36
CA ILE A 693 -19.44 8.40 14.47
C ILE A 693 -19.21 6.89 14.40
N ARG A 694 -17.95 6.43 14.35
CA ARG A 694 -17.64 4.99 14.37
C ARG A 694 -18.01 4.34 15.69
N GLN A 695 -17.77 5.01 16.82
CA GLN A 695 -18.23 4.53 18.12
C GLN A 695 -19.77 4.46 18.18
N LEU A 696 -20.48 5.44 17.63
CA LEU A 696 -21.93 5.41 17.48
C LEU A 696 -22.40 4.24 16.61
N GLN A 697 -21.71 3.97 15.50
CA GLN A 697 -22.03 2.84 14.61
C GLN A 697 -21.70 1.47 15.21
N GLN A 698 -20.74 1.41 16.13
CA GLN A 698 -20.48 0.21 16.93
C GLN A 698 -21.53 0.04 18.03
N ALA A 699 -22.00 1.16 18.61
CA ALA A 699 -23.07 1.18 19.59
C ALA A 699 -24.42 0.76 18.99
N ASP A 700 -24.75 1.28 17.81
CA ASP A 700 -25.94 0.99 17.03
C ASP A 700 -25.58 0.86 15.54
N PRO A 701 -25.54 -0.37 14.99
CA PRO A 701 -25.19 -0.61 13.59
C PRO A 701 -26.11 0.07 12.55
N GLN A 702 -27.30 0.52 12.94
CA GLN A 702 -28.24 1.19 12.02
C GLN A 702 -27.90 2.66 11.77
N VAL A 703 -27.07 3.28 12.63
CA VAL A 703 -26.73 4.70 12.52
C VAL A 703 -25.94 4.97 11.24
N THR A 704 -26.49 5.80 10.36
CA THR A 704 -25.79 6.27 9.16
C THR A 704 -24.73 7.33 9.52
N GLN A 705 -23.78 7.58 8.62
CA GLN A 705 -22.74 8.58 8.85
C GLN A 705 -23.30 10.00 8.97
N GLN A 706 -24.38 10.31 8.23
CA GLN A 706 -25.08 11.59 8.29
C GLN A 706 -25.82 11.76 9.63
N GLU A 707 -26.53 10.73 10.09
CA GLU A 707 -27.21 10.75 11.39
C GLU A 707 -26.21 10.88 12.54
N GLY A 708 -25.11 10.12 12.51
CA GLY A 708 -24.06 10.23 13.51
C GLY A 708 -23.45 11.63 13.56
N ARG A 709 -23.21 12.25 12.40
CA ARG A 709 -22.75 13.65 12.33
C ARG A 709 -23.78 14.62 12.90
N ALA A 710 -25.06 14.46 12.56
CA ALA A 710 -26.13 15.30 13.07
C ALA A 710 -26.27 15.17 14.60
N GLN A 711 -26.15 13.96 15.15
CA GLN A 711 -26.15 13.72 16.60
C GLN A 711 -24.97 14.41 17.29
N LEU A 712 -23.76 14.24 16.77
CA LEU A 712 -22.58 14.89 17.32
C LEU A 712 -22.69 16.42 17.26
N GLN A 713 -23.20 16.97 16.15
CA GLN A 713 -23.46 18.39 16.01
C GLN A 713 -24.54 18.89 16.98
N ALA A 714 -25.55 18.08 17.29
CA ALA A 714 -26.57 18.42 18.28
C ALA A 714 -26.03 18.40 19.72
N TRP A 715 -24.97 17.66 19.99
CA TRP A 715 -24.29 17.66 21.29
C TRP A 715 -23.37 18.85 21.48
N ALA A 716 -22.76 19.31 20.38
CA ALA A 716 -21.87 20.46 20.37
C ALA A 716 -22.68 21.79 20.34
N PRO A 717 -22.12 22.89 20.86
CA PRO A 717 -22.64 24.22 20.60
C PRO A 717 -22.75 24.50 19.08
N ALA A 718 -23.82 25.18 18.67
CA ALA A 718 -24.05 25.49 17.27
C ALA A 718 -23.01 26.49 16.72
N GLY A 719 -22.56 26.29 15.48
CA GLY A 719 -21.70 27.24 14.77
C GLY A 719 -20.24 27.28 15.22
N LEU A 720 -19.73 26.23 15.89
CA LEU A 720 -18.31 26.18 16.24
C LEU A 720 -17.41 26.03 15.01
N GLU A 721 -16.46 26.95 14.90
CA GLU A 721 -15.29 26.86 14.03
C GLU A 721 -14.45 25.62 14.36
N ASP A 722 -13.64 25.15 13.40
CA ASP A 722 -12.96 23.85 13.50
C ASP A 722 -12.08 23.71 14.75
N ALA A 723 -11.28 24.72 15.09
CA ALA A 723 -10.44 24.68 16.28
C ALA A 723 -11.25 24.65 17.59
N ALA A 724 -12.34 25.42 17.66
CA ALA A 724 -13.21 25.47 18.82
C ALA A 724 -14.00 24.15 18.99
N PHE A 725 -14.41 23.53 17.88
CA PHE A 725 -15.06 22.23 17.88
C PHE A 725 -14.13 21.12 18.38
N VAL A 726 -12.89 21.08 17.87
CA VAL A 726 -11.89 20.10 18.33
C VAL A 726 -11.65 20.23 19.83
N LYS A 727 -11.43 21.46 20.32
CA LYS A 727 -11.26 21.72 21.75
C LYS A 727 -12.47 21.28 22.57
N TRP A 728 -13.69 21.53 22.07
CA TRP A 728 -14.91 21.06 22.73
C TRP A 728 -14.96 19.53 22.82
N CYS A 729 -14.60 18.80 21.75
CA CYS A 729 -14.53 17.34 21.76
C CYS A 729 -13.54 16.82 22.81
N GLU A 730 -12.34 17.40 22.88
CA GLU A 730 -11.31 17.04 23.87
C GLU A 730 -11.78 17.29 25.31
N GLU A 731 -12.42 18.42 25.58
CA GLU A 731 -12.91 18.77 26.93
C GLU A 731 -14.13 17.93 27.37
N ASN A 732 -14.90 17.39 26.42
CA ASN A 732 -16.16 16.68 26.67
C ASN A 732 -16.10 15.18 26.32
N GLU A 733 -14.91 14.61 26.12
CA GLU A 733 -14.71 13.22 25.72
C GLU A 733 -15.48 12.22 26.61
N GLY A 734 -15.39 12.38 27.94
CA GLY A 734 -16.12 11.53 28.89
C GLY A 734 -17.64 11.63 28.75
N SER A 735 -18.18 12.84 28.57
CA SER A 735 -19.62 13.03 28.37
C SER A 735 -20.11 12.45 27.05
N VAL A 736 -19.31 12.58 25.99
CA VAL A 736 -19.59 11.96 24.68
C VAL A 736 -19.60 10.43 24.82
N ALA A 737 -18.62 9.85 25.49
CA ALA A 737 -18.54 8.41 25.73
C ALA A 737 -19.76 7.88 26.51
N ASP A 738 -20.24 8.62 27.51
CA ASP A 738 -21.43 8.24 28.27
C ASP A 738 -22.71 8.29 27.43
N LYS A 739 -22.84 9.27 26.53
CA LYS A 739 -23.96 9.32 25.57
C LYS A 739 -23.91 8.16 24.57
N VAL A 740 -22.74 7.80 24.06
CA VAL A 740 -22.56 6.63 23.19
C VAL A 740 -22.97 5.35 23.92
N LYS A 741 -22.55 5.17 25.19
CA LYS A 741 -22.97 4.02 26.02
C LYS A 741 -24.48 3.97 26.22
N ALA A 742 -25.14 5.13 26.41
CA ALA A 742 -26.59 5.19 26.54
C ALA A 742 -27.30 4.73 25.25
N ILE A 743 -26.80 5.15 24.08
CA ILE A 743 -27.32 4.70 22.78
C ILE A 743 -27.13 3.21 22.59
N TRP A 744 -25.96 2.66 22.94
CA TRP A 744 -25.71 1.22 22.90
C TRP A 744 -26.70 0.46 23.78
N ALA A 745 -26.93 0.93 25.01
CA ALA A 745 -27.87 0.30 25.94
C ALA A 745 -29.30 0.32 25.39
N GLU A 746 -29.72 1.42 24.76
CA GLU A 746 -31.04 1.53 24.12
C GLU A 746 -31.17 0.59 22.91
N SER A 747 -30.15 0.55 22.04
CA SER A 747 -30.12 -0.33 20.85
C SER A 747 -30.19 -1.81 21.27
N LYS A 748 -29.40 -2.22 22.28
CA LYS A 748 -29.45 -3.58 22.82
C LYS A 748 -30.76 -3.92 23.50
N ALA A 749 -31.38 -2.97 24.21
CA ALA A 749 -32.70 -3.19 24.78
C ALA A 749 -33.76 -3.47 23.70
N LYS A 750 -33.73 -2.74 22.57
CA LYS A 750 -34.62 -2.99 21.42
C LYS A 750 -34.36 -4.36 20.79
N GLU A 751 -33.10 -4.69 20.50
CA GLU A 751 -32.70 -5.99 19.94
C GLU A 751 -33.16 -7.16 20.83
N TRP A 752 -32.97 -7.05 22.15
CA TRP A 752 -33.40 -8.07 23.09
C TRP A 752 -34.91 -8.16 23.20
N ALA A 753 -35.63 -7.03 23.17
CA ALA A 753 -37.09 -7.02 23.17
C ALA A 753 -37.66 -7.75 21.93
N GLU A 754 -37.11 -7.50 20.74
CA GLU A 754 -37.48 -8.20 19.51
C GLU A 754 -37.16 -9.70 19.58
N THR A 755 -35.98 -10.05 20.07
CA THR A 755 -35.56 -11.46 20.22
C THR A 755 -36.47 -12.21 21.21
N LEU A 756 -36.82 -11.56 22.33
CA LEU A 756 -37.71 -12.13 23.35
C LEU A 756 -39.17 -12.22 22.89
N ALA A 757 -39.62 -11.34 21.98
CA ALA A 757 -40.92 -11.42 21.35
C ALA A 757 -41.00 -12.48 20.23
N GLY A 758 -39.86 -12.93 19.72
CA GLY A 758 -39.76 -13.98 18.70
C GLY A 758 -40.03 -15.40 19.22
N PRO A 759 -40.18 -16.39 18.32
CA PRO A 759 -40.51 -17.78 18.66
C PRO A 759 -39.46 -18.48 19.55
N GLU A 760 -38.21 -18.01 19.55
CA GLU A 760 -37.13 -18.53 20.39
C GLU A 760 -36.98 -17.78 21.73
N GLY A 761 -37.76 -16.72 21.96
CA GLY A 761 -37.58 -15.80 23.08
C GLY A 761 -37.63 -16.47 24.46
N LEU A 762 -38.53 -17.44 24.66
CA LEU A 762 -38.61 -18.20 25.90
C LEU A 762 -37.34 -19.05 26.17
N ALA A 763 -36.76 -19.65 25.13
CA ALA A 763 -35.54 -20.44 25.25
C ALA A 763 -34.33 -19.56 25.59
N VAL A 764 -34.24 -18.38 24.97
CA VAL A 764 -33.22 -17.37 25.27
C VAL A 764 -33.34 -16.89 26.71
N LEU A 765 -34.55 -16.51 27.14
CA LEU A 765 -34.81 -16.05 28.51
C LEU A 765 -34.41 -17.11 29.54
N MET A 766 -34.77 -18.37 29.31
CA MET A 766 -34.40 -19.48 30.20
C MET A 766 -32.88 -19.68 30.29
N LYS A 767 -32.15 -19.52 29.18
CA LYS A 767 -30.69 -19.59 29.16
C LYS A 767 -30.06 -18.44 29.95
N VAL A 768 -30.57 -17.21 29.79
CA VAL A 768 -30.10 -16.03 30.53
C VAL A 768 -30.31 -16.20 32.03
N LEU A 769 -31.52 -16.59 32.46
CA LEU A 769 -31.84 -16.82 33.87
C LEU A 769 -30.96 -17.91 34.50
N LYS A 770 -30.65 -18.96 33.73
CA LYS A 770 -29.74 -20.03 34.16
C LYS A 770 -28.32 -19.51 34.38
N THR A 771 -27.78 -18.73 33.44
CA THR A 771 -26.45 -18.12 33.56
C THR A 771 -26.41 -17.10 34.70
N TYR A 772 -27.44 -16.27 34.86
CA TYR A 772 -27.54 -15.29 35.94
C TYR A 772 -27.49 -15.96 37.32
N ARG A 773 -28.26 -17.05 37.50
CA ARG A 773 -28.21 -17.87 38.72
C ARG A 773 -26.85 -18.51 38.94
N GLN A 774 -26.20 -19.00 37.89
CA GLN A 774 -24.86 -19.62 37.97
C GLN A 774 -23.78 -18.61 38.40
N ASN A 775 -23.96 -17.33 38.08
CA ASN A 775 -23.07 -16.24 38.49
C ASN A 775 -23.47 -15.62 39.84
N GLY A 776 -24.34 -16.28 40.63
CA GLY A 776 -24.72 -15.84 41.97
C GLY A 776 -25.85 -14.80 42.04
N GLY A 777 -26.55 -14.55 40.94
CA GLY A 777 -27.72 -13.67 40.91
C GLY A 777 -28.95 -14.30 41.57
N ASP A 778 -29.74 -13.48 42.27
CA ASP A 778 -30.99 -13.92 42.91
C ASP A 778 -32.16 -13.85 41.93
N LEU A 779 -32.80 -14.99 41.69
CA LEU A 779 -33.97 -15.06 40.82
C LEU A 779 -35.20 -14.36 41.43
N ALA A 780 -35.22 -14.13 42.74
CA ALA A 780 -36.29 -13.38 43.40
C ALA A 780 -36.36 -11.92 42.93
N ASP A 781 -35.21 -11.29 42.65
CA ASP A 781 -35.14 -9.92 42.14
C ASP A 781 -35.72 -9.82 40.73
N VAL A 782 -35.43 -10.82 39.88
CA VAL A 782 -35.98 -10.89 38.52
C VAL A 782 -37.48 -11.17 38.55
N GLN A 783 -37.93 -12.05 39.44
CA GLN A 783 -39.34 -12.37 39.60
C GLN A 783 -40.14 -11.17 40.12
N LYS A 784 -39.55 -10.37 41.03
CA LYS A 784 -40.14 -9.12 41.52
C LYS A 784 -40.27 -8.09 40.38
N LEU A 785 -39.22 -7.88 39.60
CA LEU A 785 -39.23 -6.98 38.44
C LEU A 785 -40.29 -7.36 37.39
N LEU A 786 -40.43 -8.65 37.09
CA LEU A 786 -41.45 -9.16 36.18
C LEU A 786 -42.87 -8.96 36.74
N SER A 787 -43.06 -9.14 38.05
CA SER A 787 -44.36 -8.93 38.71
C SER A 787 -44.79 -7.47 38.82
N GLU A 788 -43.84 -6.53 38.81
CA GLU A 788 -44.10 -5.08 38.82
C GLU A 788 -44.34 -4.52 37.39
N SER A 789 -43.98 -5.28 36.36
CA SER A 789 -44.05 -4.88 34.94
C SER A 789 -45.23 -5.50 34.17
N CYS A 790 -45.94 -6.45 34.78
CA CYS A 790 -47.23 -7.01 34.32
C CYS A 790 -48.37 -6.38 35.11
#